data_AF-A0A2D4L1A6-F1
#
_entry.id   AF-A0A2D4L1A6-F1
#
_cell.length_a   1.000
_cell.length_b   1.000
_cell.length_c   1.000
_cell.angle_alpha   90.00
_cell.angle_beta   90.00
_cell.angle_gamma   90.00
#
_symmetry.space_group_name_H-M   'P 1'
#
loop_
_entity.id
_entity.type
_entity.pdbx_description
1 polymer ?
#
loop_
_entity_poly.entity_id
_entity_poly.type
_entity_poly.pdbx_seq_one_letter_code
_entity_poly.pdbx_strand_id
1 'polypeptide(L)'
;VSVHVVALLVLGSFPEGSRRSLTQQCFFKMGTLTALIGIWMTFSLVEAHSKAVTTSLTTKWFSTPLLLEASEFLAEEDNEKFWNFVETCQNFQSSNHDGTDYSSYSAVLQAASQNLSPLQQNLLKFALSLRSYSATVQAFQQIAADEPAPEQCNAFFVVHGEKTCEADRLGTLIQTASKRPKPFMFKGDHKYPGSNSESPIVIMYAEIGSKQFSEFHRLLVSKAIAGEINYILRHYVANPNKEKVYLSGYGVELAIKSTEYKAKDDTQVKGSDINSTVIGDSDPIDEVQGFLFGKLRQSHPHLEEELKELRKHLVESTNEMAPLKVWQLQDLSFQTAARILAAPTVDALTVMKDLGQNFPTKARAITKTVVPSELRSEIEENQKYFKGTLGLQLGDSALFINGLHIDLDTQDIFSLFDVLRNEARVMEGLHSLGIVGRSMHNVLKLNIQPSDSDYAVDIRSSTISWINNLEIDSKYNSWPSSVQELLRPTFPGVIRQIRKNFHNFVLLLNPSHESSAELLGVAEMFLSNHIPLRVGLVFVVDNAEDVDGLQDAGVALLRAYNYVAQEVDTNYAFQTIISMYNKVNAGEKLKVEHVISVLEKQYPYVEVNSILGIDSAYDQNRKEGYSYYEQTGVGPLPIVLFNGMPLQKEQLDPDELETVTMHKILETTSYFQRAVYLGELSNDQDVVEYIMTQPNVVPRINSRILMSDREYLDLTANNNFYVEDYARFSTLDSKDKTAAIANSMTYLTKKGMSSKEIYDDTFVRPVTFWIVGDFDKPSGRQLLYDAIKHQKSSNFIRIGMINNPSEDPAAENTIIARAIWAALQTQTSNNAKNFITKLLKEENAKMLEAGTDITEFAVGGMEINTFKMAFEAPEVGFILSHAVYCR
;
A
#
# COMPACT_ATOMS: atom_id res chain seq x y z
N VAL A 1 -47.05 -1.47 -1.83
CA VAL A 1 -46.77 -2.82 -1.30
C VAL A 1 -47.93 -3.21 -0.40
N SER A 2 -48.52 -4.37 -0.68
CA SER A 2 -49.64 -4.98 0.04
C SER A 2 -49.36 -5.13 1.53
N VAL A 3 -50.36 -4.85 2.37
CA VAL A 3 -50.39 -5.37 3.75
C VAL A 3 -51.77 -5.95 4.02
N HIS A 4 -51.76 -7.23 4.35
CA HIS A 4 -52.89 -8.05 4.78
C HIS A 4 -53.59 -7.45 6.00
N VAL A 5 -54.91 -7.36 5.93
CA VAL A 5 -55.78 -7.12 7.09
C VAL A 5 -56.24 -8.49 7.60
N VAL A 6 -55.76 -8.87 8.78
CA VAL A 6 -56.29 -9.98 9.56
C VAL A 6 -57.63 -9.55 10.14
N ALA A 7 -58.71 -10.17 9.66
CA ALA A 7 -60.05 -10.02 10.22
C ALA A 7 -60.20 -10.90 11.46
N LEU A 8 -60.41 -10.28 12.62
CA LEU A 8 -60.81 -10.96 13.84
C LEU A 8 -62.31 -10.71 14.08
N LEU A 9 -63.10 -11.72 13.69
CA LEU A 9 -64.52 -11.89 14.00
C LEU A 9 -64.71 -12.10 15.50
N VAL A 10 -65.50 -11.24 16.16
CA VAL A 10 -66.15 -11.59 17.43
C VAL A 10 -67.64 -11.30 17.30
N LEU A 11 -68.40 -12.40 17.29
CA LEU A 11 -69.85 -12.49 17.23
C LEU A 11 -70.49 -11.86 18.46
N GLY A 12 -71.55 -11.07 18.24
CA GLY A 12 -72.46 -10.62 19.28
C GLY A 12 -73.40 -11.74 19.74
N SER A 13 -73.80 -11.68 21.01
CA SER A 13 -75.05 -12.23 21.54
C SER A 13 -75.33 -11.61 22.91
N PHE A 14 -76.31 -10.72 22.97
CA PHE A 14 -77.00 -10.31 24.20
C PHE A 14 -78.06 -11.37 24.56
N PRO A 15 -78.44 -11.47 25.85
CA PRO A 15 -79.86 -11.39 26.15
C PRO A 15 -80.21 -10.39 27.26
N GLU A 16 -81.44 -9.91 27.17
CA GLU A 16 -82.12 -8.93 28.00
C GLU A 16 -82.26 -9.35 29.48
N GLY A 17 -82.29 -8.36 30.40
CA GLY A 17 -82.83 -8.63 31.74
C GLY A 17 -82.51 -7.61 32.84
N SER A 18 -83.37 -6.59 32.93
CA SER A 18 -83.78 -5.90 34.18
C SER A 18 -83.07 -4.62 34.66
N ARG A 19 -83.96 -3.66 34.96
CA ARG A 19 -83.81 -2.30 35.51
C ARG A 19 -82.89 -2.20 36.73
N ARG A 20 -82.00 -1.19 36.76
CA ARG A 20 -81.71 -0.36 37.96
C ARG A 20 -80.85 0.90 37.64
N SER A 21 -81.28 2.01 38.24
CA SER A 21 -80.61 3.30 38.53
C SER A 21 -80.03 4.18 37.40
N LEU A 22 -80.74 5.27 37.11
CA LEU A 22 -80.36 6.43 36.28
C LEU A 22 -79.15 7.25 36.79
N THR A 23 -78.62 6.98 37.99
CA THR A 23 -77.47 7.69 38.56
C THR A 23 -76.11 7.09 38.18
N GLN A 24 -76.08 5.87 37.66
CA GLN A 24 -74.83 5.19 37.24
C GLN A 24 -74.49 5.43 35.76
N GLN A 25 -75.47 5.87 34.96
CA GLN A 25 -75.31 6.16 33.54
C GLN A 25 -74.62 7.52 33.26
N CYS A 26 -74.71 8.49 34.19
CA CYS A 26 -73.99 9.76 34.07
C CYS A 26 -72.49 9.61 34.41
N PHE A 27 -72.13 8.80 35.41
CA PHE A 27 -70.73 8.54 35.75
C PHE A 27 -70.02 7.69 34.70
N PHE A 28 -70.70 6.71 34.09
CA PHE A 28 -70.13 5.96 32.97
C PHE A 28 -69.97 6.80 31.71
N LYS A 29 -70.92 7.70 31.39
CA LYS A 29 -70.78 8.62 30.24
C LYS A 29 -69.67 9.65 30.44
N MET A 30 -69.48 10.18 31.65
CA MET A 30 -68.37 11.10 31.94
C MET A 30 -67.02 10.37 31.99
N GLY A 31 -66.97 9.14 32.52
CA GLY A 31 -65.77 8.29 32.52
C GLY A 31 -65.37 7.82 31.12
N THR A 32 -66.32 7.51 30.24
CA THR A 32 -66.03 7.21 28.83
C THR A 32 -65.64 8.46 28.07
N LEU A 33 -66.17 9.64 28.40
CA LEU A 33 -65.77 10.89 27.76
C LEU A 33 -64.37 11.33 28.20
N THR A 34 -64.01 11.18 29.48
CA THR A 34 -62.64 11.45 29.97
C THR A 34 -61.64 10.40 29.53
N ALA A 35 -62.03 9.13 29.40
CA ALA A 35 -61.21 8.10 28.77
C ALA A 35 -61.06 8.33 27.27
N LEU A 36 -62.11 8.73 26.55
CA LEU A 36 -62.01 9.11 25.13
C LEU A 36 -61.17 10.37 24.95
N ILE A 37 -61.29 11.40 25.80
CA ILE A 37 -60.45 12.61 25.75
C ILE A 37 -59.01 12.28 26.16
N GLY A 38 -58.78 11.38 27.12
CA GLY A 38 -57.46 10.88 27.50
C GLY A 38 -56.81 10.01 26.42
N ILE A 39 -57.60 9.23 25.69
CA ILE A 39 -57.16 8.46 24.51
C ILE A 39 -56.95 9.40 23.31
N TRP A 40 -57.75 10.46 23.15
CA TRP A 40 -57.56 11.44 22.07
C TRP A 40 -56.37 12.37 22.33
N MET A 41 -56.08 12.68 23.59
CA MET A 41 -54.88 13.41 24.03
C MET A 41 -53.61 12.57 23.97
N THR A 42 -53.69 11.24 24.08
CA THR A 42 -52.53 10.34 23.92
C THR A 42 -52.27 9.93 22.48
N PHE A 43 -53.24 10.10 21.57
CA PHE A 43 -53.10 9.82 20.13
C PHE A 43 -52.90 11.06 19.24
N SER A 44 -52.65 12.24 19.81
CA SER A 44 -52.42 13.48 19.04
C SER A 44 -51.12 14.17 19.41
N LEU A 45 -50.01 13.43 19.39
CA LEU A 45 -48.67 13.96 19.19
C LEU A 45 -48.02 13.12 18.09
N VAL A 46 -48.59 13.21 16.89
CA VAL A 46 -47.85 12.90 15.67
C VAL A 46 -47.02 14.14 15.40
N GLU A 47 -45.73 14.10 15.73
CA GLU A 47 -44.76 15.03 15.15
C GLU A 47 -44.83 14.86 13.63
N ALA A 48 -45.46 15.82 12.97
CA ALA A 48 -45.43 15.91 11.53
C ALA A 48 -44.01 16.32 11.12
N HIS A 49 -43.12 15.34 10.98
CA HIS A 49 -41.87 15.56 10.26
C HIS A 49 -42.20 16.07 8.86
N SER A 50 -41.43 17.05 8.39
CA SER A 50 -41.45 17.47 6.99
C SER A 50 -41.38 16.25 6.07
N LYS A 51 -41.92 16.36 4.84
CA LYS A 51 -41.79 15.29 3.84
C LYS A 51 -40.30 15.05 3.55
N ALA A 52 -39.67 14.13 4.27
CA ALA A 52 -38.27 13.80 4.16
C ALA A 52 -38.08 12.71 3.10
N VAL A 53 -37.14 12.93 2.19
CA VAL A 53 -36.68 11.89 1.28
C VAL A 53 -35.64 11.06 2.04
N THR A 54 -35.94 9.79 2.30
CA THR A 54 -35.01 8.86 2.95
C THR A 54 -34.44 7.91 1.91
N THR A 55 -33.12 7.85 1.80
CA THR A 55 -32.41 6.91 0.93
C THR A 55 -31.52 6.02 1.81
N SER A 56 -31.46 4.74 1.47
CA SER A 56 -30.58 3.77 2.14
C SER A 56 -29.89 2.91 1.09
N LEU A 57 -28.59 2.66 1.30
CA LEU A 57 -27.78 1.80 0.45
C LEU A 57 -27.52 0.47 1.18
N THR A 58 -27.76 -0.64 0.50
CA THR A 58 -27.58 -1.99 1.07
C THR A 58 -26.69 -2.84 0.19
N THR A 59 -25.95 -3.77 0.81
CA THR A 59 -25.06 -4.70 0.11
C THR A 59 -25.83 -5.85 -0.56
N LYS A 60 -25.11 -6.61 -1.40
CA LYS A 60 -25.62 -7.88 -1.95
C LYS A 60 -25.46 -9.04 -0.96
N TRP A 61 -24.51 -8.95 -0.05
CA TRP A 61 -24.21 -9.96 0.96
C TRP A 61 -24.91 -9.69 2.30
N PHE A 62 -24.79 -10.64 3.21
CA PHE A 62 -25.44 -10.63 4.52
C PHE A 62 -24.64 -9.89 5.58
N SER A 63 -25.28 -9.54 6.68
CA SER A 63 -24.66 -8.84 7.80
C SER A 63 -23.56 -9.67 8.43
N THR A 64 -22.34 -9.14 8.41
CA THR A 64 -21.15 -9.72 9.01
C THR A 64 -21.05 -9.36 10.50
N PRO A 65 -20.59 -10.28 11.38
CA PRO A 65 -20.39 -9.99 12.80
C PRO A 65 -19.33 -8.90 13.02
N LEU A 66 -19.64 -7.91 13.87
CA LEU A 66 -18.73 -6.81 14.19
C LEU A 66 -17.43 -7.29 14.88
N LEU A 67 -17.48 -8.43 15.58
CA LEU A 67 -16.31 -9.05 16.19
C LEU A 67 -15.27 -9.46 15.13
N LEU A 68 -15.73 -10.01 13.99
CA LEU A 68 -14.86 -10.42 12.89
C LEU A 68 -14.32 -9.21 12.12
N GLU A 69 -15.15 -8.17 11.95
CA GLU A 69 -14.68 -6.91 11.34
C GLU A 69 -13.61 -6.23 12.21
N ALA A 70 -13.75 -6.28 13.53
CA ALA A 70 -12.73 -5.77 14.45
C ALA A 70 -11.45 -6.60 14.44
N SER A 71 -11.54 -7.93 14.28
CA SER A 71 -10.33 -8.76 14.13
C SER A 71 -9.60 -8.46 12.82
N GLU A 72 -10.30 -8.26 11.71
CA GLU A 72 -9.68 -7.89 10.43
C GLU A 72 -8.99 -6.52 10.50
N PHE A 73 -9.57 -5.53 11.18
CA PHE A 73 -8.88 -4.26 11.45
C PHE A 73 -7.56 -4.46 12.20
N LEU A 74 -7.54 -5.35 13.20
CA LEU A 74 -6.34 -5.66 13.97
C LEU A 74 -5.31 -6.44 13.17
N ALA A 75 -5.74 -7.34 12.29
CA ALA A 75 -4.87 -8.11 11.41
C ALA A 75 -4.12 -7.23 10.42
N GLU A 76 -4.78 -6.19 9.90
CA GLU A 76 -4.14 -5.26 8.98
C GLU A 76 -3.13 -4.34 9.66
N GLU A 77 -3.32 -4.04 10.95
CA GLU A 77 -2.32 -3.34 11.77
C GLU A 77 -1.09 -4.22 12.05
N ASP A 78 -1.32 -5.42 12.57
CA ASP A 78 -0.27 -6.39 12.89
C ASP A 78 -0.85 -7.80 13.12
N ASN A 79 -0.19 -8.83 12.58
CA ASN A 79 -0.62 -10.22 12.76
C ASN A 79 -0.55 -10.65 14.25
N GLU A 80 0.42 -10.14 15.02
CA GLU A 80 0.48 -10.42 16.47
C GLU A 80 -0.72 -9.82 17.23
N LYS A 81 -1.13 -8.59 16.88
CA LYS A 81 -2.30 -7.93 17.49
C LYS A 81 -3.59 -8.71 17.20
N PHE A 82 -3.71 -9.31 16.01
CA PHE A 82 -4.82 -10.19 15.66
C PHE A 82 -4.87 -11.41 16.59
N TRP A 83 -3.78 -12.15 16.73
CA TRP A 83 -3.76 -13.35 17.57
C TRP A 83 -3.95 -13.02 19.05
N ASN A 84 -3.37 -11.93 19.55
CA ASN A 84 -3.60 -11.45 20.92
C ASN A 84 -5.07 -11.11 21.17
N PHE A 85 -5.76 -10.54 20.16
CA PHE A 85 -7.20 -10.29 20.25
C PHE A 85 -8.02 -11.59 20.22
N VAL A 86 -7.65 -12.55 19.38
CA VAL A 86 -8.27 -13.88 19.31
C VAL A 86 -8.18 -14.60 20.66
N GLU A 87 -7.02 -14.54 21.32
CA GLU A 87 -6.78 -15.10 22.65
C GLU A 87 -7.69 -14.45 23.71
N THR A 88 -7.80 -13.12 23.72
CA THR A 88 -8.71 -12.38 24.61
C THR A 88 -10.18 -12.73 24.36
N CYS A 89 -10.55 -13.00 23.11
CA CYS A 89 -11.92 -13.27 22.70
C CYS A 89 -12.36 -14.74 22.84
N GLN A 90 -11.52 -15.66 23.35
CA GLN A 90 -11.88 -17.09 23.50
C GLN A 90 -13.17 -17.35 24.30
N ASN A 91 -13.53 -16.49 25.26
CA ASN A 91 -14.71 -16.68 26.11
C ASN A 91 -15.85 -15.68 25.81
N PHE A 92 -15.77 -14.96 24.69
CA PHE A 92 -16.64 -13.80 24.41
C PHE A 92 -18.15 -14.11 24.37
N GLN A 93 -18.56 -15.29 23.86
CA GLN A 93 -19.99 -15.69 23.89
C GLN A 93 -20.45 -16.24 25.26
N SER A 94 -19.52 -16.55 26.17
CA SER A 94 -19.86 -17.05 27.52
C SER A 94 -20.02 -15.94 28.56
N SER A 95 -19.50 -14.74 28.26
CA SER A 95 -19.86 -13.51 28.96
C SER A 95 -21.28 -13.11 28.57
N ASN A 96 -22.21 -13.17 29.54
CA ASN A 96 -23.59 -12.72 29.38
C ASN A 96 -23.62 -11.23 28.98
N HIS A 97 -23.62 -10.95 27.69
CA HIS A 97 -24.04 -9.66 27.15
C HIS A 97 -25.57 -9.67 27.10
N ASP A 98 -26.22 -8.56 27.47
CA ASP A 98 -27.69 -8.43 27.58
C ASP A 98 -28.46 -8.59 26.24
N GLY A 99 -27.85 -9.21 25.23
CA GLY A 99 -28.43 -9.50 23.93
C GLY A 99 -28.61 -8.29 23.01
N THR A 100 -28.14 -7.11 23.41
CA THR A 100 -28.24 -5.89 22.60
C THR A 100 -26.99 -5.65 21.77
N ASP A 101 -27.15 -5.22 20.52
CA ASP A 101 -26.02 -4.93 19.61
C ASP A 101 -25.06 -3.88 20.17
N TYR A 102 -25.57 -2.92 20.94
CA TYR A 102 -24.74 -1.91 21.62
C TYR A 102 -23.84 -2.51 22.70
N SER A 103 -24.36 -3.47 23.49
CA SER A 103 -23.56 -4.17 24.51
C SER A 103 -22.49 -5.06 23.89
N SER A 104 -22.79 -5.69 22.75
CA SER A 104 -21.81 -6.46 21.97
C SER A 104 -20.73 -5.54 21.40
N TYR A 105 -21.12 -4.39 20.84
CA TYR A 105 -20.19 -3.39 20.31
C TYR A 105 -19.26 -2.83 21.41
N SER A 106 -19.79 -2.47 22.58
CA SER A 106 -18.97 -1.95 23.68
C SER A 106 -18.01 -3.00 24.23
N ALA A 107 -18.43 -4.27 24.29
CA ALA A 107 -17.57 -5.38 24.67
C ALA A 107 -16.46 -5.64 23.64
N VAL A 108 -16.76 -5.58 22.33
CA VAL A 108 -15.75 -5.68 21.26
C VAL A 108 -14.74 -4.55 21.38
N LEU A 109 -15.19 -3.31 21.58
CA LEU A 109 -14.30 -2.17 21.79
C LEU A 109 -13.44 -2.34 23.04
N GLN A 110 -13.99 -2.85 24.13
CA GLN A 110 -13.24 -3.09 25.36
C GLN A 110 -12.15 -4.17 25.16
N ALA A 111 -12.47 -5.27 24.47
CA ALA A 111 -11.51 -6.31 24.13
C ALA A 111 -10.39 -5.75 23.23
N ALA A 112 -10.75 -4.98 22.20
CA ALA A 112 -9.79 -4.37 21.29
C ALA A 112 -8.92 -3.29 21.98
N SER A 113 -9.49 -2.56 22.94
CA SER A 113 -8.79 -1.47 23.64
C SER A 113 -7.57 -1.92 24.46
N GLN A 114 -7.46 -3.20 24.79
CA GLN A 114 -6.29 -3.75 25.50
C GLN A 114 -5.03 -3.73 24.62
N ASN A 115 -5.21 -3.87 23.31
CA ASN A 115 -4.13 -4.00 22.33
C ASN A 115 -3.94 -2.75 21.46
N LEU A 116 -4.82 -1.74 21.62
CA LEU A 116 -4.86 -0.55 20.76
C LEU A 116 -4.63 0.74 21.55
N SER A 117 -3.92 1.69 20.91
CA SER A 117 -3.76 3.05 21.42
C SER A 117 -5.11 3.81 21.44
N PRO A 118 -5.23 4.93 22.19
CA PRO A 118 -6.42 5.77 22.15
C PRO A 118 -6.77 6.32 20.75
N LEU A 119 -5.74 6.55 19.90
CA LEU A 119 -5.94 7.01 18.53
C LEU A 119 -6.44 5.87 17.65
N GLN A 120 -5.81 4.71 17.70
CA GLN A 120 -6.23 3.51 16.98
C GLN A 120 -7.65 3.08 17.39
N GLN A 121 -8.03 3.24 18.65
CA GLN A 121 -9.41 3.00 19.11
C GLN A 121 -10.43 3.92 18.41
N ASN A 122 -10.08 5.17 18.15
CA ASN A 122 -10.97 6.08 17.40
C ASN A 122 -11.02 5.72 15.92
N LEU A 123 -9.90 5.27 15.34
CA LEU A 123 -9.87 4.73 13.98
C LEU A 123 -10.71 3.46 13.85
N LEU A 124 -10.66 2.56 14.84
CA LEU A 124 -11.50 1.35 14.88
C LEU A 124 -12.99 1.72 14.92
N LYS A 125 -13.40 2.68 15.76
CA LYS A 125 -14.79 3.16 15.80
C LYS A 125 -15.24 3.68 14.44
N PHE A 126 -14.35 4.40 13.75
CA PHE A 126 -14.63 4.93 12.43
C PHE A 126 -14.73 3.82 11.37
N ALA A 127 -13.82 2.84 11.37
CA ALA A 127 -13.85 1.67 10.48
C ALA A 127 -15.12 0.83 10.67
N LEU A 128 -15.51 0.56 11.93
CA LEU A 128 -16.74 -0.17 12.26
C LEU A 128 -18.00 0.61 11.85
N SER A 129 -17.97 1.94 11.90
CA SER A 129 -19.07 2.78 11.39
C SER A 129 -19.16 2.75 9.87
N LEU A 130 -18.01 2.62 9.19
CA LEU A 130 -17.91 2.48 7.73
C LEU A 130 -18.21 1.06 7.23
N ARG A 131 -18.15 0.04 8.10
CA ARG A 131 -18.23 -1.38 7.73
C ARG A 131 -17.18 -1.77 6.68
N SER A 132 -16.00 -1.15 6.72
CA SER A 132 -14.94 -1.31 5.71
C SER A 132 -14.51 -2.78 5.55
N TYR A 133 -14.42 -3.52 6.66
CA TYR A 133 -13.98 -4.92 6.68
C TYR A 133 -15.08 -5.94 6.40
N SER A 134 -16.32 -5.50 6.20
CA SER A 134 -17.43 -6.42 5.89
C SER A 134 -17.17 -7.21 4.60
N ALA A 135 -16.58 -6.58 3.59
CA ALA A 135 -16.22 -7.24 2.33
C ALA A 135 -15.14 -8.32 2.52
N THR A 136 -14.13 -8.06 3.36
CA THR A 136 -13.07 -9.03 3.68
C THR A 136 -13.63 -10.25 4.39
N VAL A 137 -14.47 -10.05 5.41
CA VAL A 137 -15.14 -11.16 6.10
C VAL A 137 -16.02 -11.95 5.13
N GLN A 138 -16.74 -11.28 4.24
CA GLN A 138 -17.55 -11.94 3.21
C GLN A 138 -16.70 -12.72 2.20
N ALA A 139 -15.48 -12.28 1.88
CA ALA A 139 -14.57 -13.02 1.01
C ALA A 139 -14.21 -14.38 1.62
N PHE A 140 -13.94 -14.45 2.94
CA PHE A 140 -13.74 -15.72 3.63
C PHE A 140 -14.98 -16.61 3.63
N GLN A 141 -16.18 -16.03 3.79
CA GLN A 141 -17.42 -16.78 3.67
C GLN A 141 -17.61 -17.36 2.26
N GLN A 142 -17.22 -16.62 1.22
CA GLN A 142 -17.29 -17.10 -0.16
C GLN A 142 -16.30 -18.25 -0.40
N ILE A 143 -15.07 -18.14 0.12
CA ILE A 143 -14.08 -19.23 0.08
C ILE A 143 -14.63 -20.48 0.80
N ALA A 144 -15.29 -20.30 1.95
CA ALA A 144 -15.92 -21.40 2.68
C ALA A 144 -17.13 -22.00 1.94
N ALA A 145 -17.82 -21.22 1.11
CA ALA A 145 -18.91 -21.71 0.27
C ALA A 145 -18.41 -22.58 -0.90
N ASP A 146 -17.26 -22.22 -1.49
CA ASP A 146 -16.60 -23.02 -2.52
C ASP A 146 -16.00 -24.32 -1.94
N GLU A 147 -15.59 -24.27 -0.66
CA GLU A 147 -15.13 -25.42 0.11
C GLU A 147 -16.16 -25.83 1.18
N PRO A 148 -17.32 -26.43 0.83
CA PRO A 148 -18.40 -26.67 1.77
C PRO A 148 -17.95 -27.52 2.97
N ALA A 149 -18.39 -27.10 4.16
CA ALA A 149 -18.16 -27.79 5.42
C ALA A 149 -18.79 -29.20 5.41
N PRO A 150 -18.24 -30.16 6.18
CA PRO A 150 -18.94 -31.42 6.45
C PRO A 150 -20.31 -31.17 7.13
N GLU A 151 -21.27 -32.08 6.95
CA GLU A 151 -22.62 -31.91 7.49
C GLU A 151 -22.62 -31.68 9.01
N GLN A 152 -23.35 -30.66 9.47
CA GLN A 152 -23.61 -30.34 10.90
C GLN A 152 -22.42 -29.82 11.72
N CYS A 153 -21.44 -29.14 11.10
CA CYS A 153 -20.31 -28.54 11.83
C CYS A 153 -20.36 -27.02 11.88
N ASN A 154 -20.19 -26.42 13.07
CA ASN A 154 -20.02 -24.96 13.19
C ASN A 154 -18.58 -24.52 12.95
N ALA A 155 -17.61 -25.42 13.15
CA ALA A 155 -16.20 -25.22 12.87
C ALA A 155 -15.62 -26.52 12.27
N PHE A 156 -14.68 -26.39 11.32
CA PHE A 156 -14.03 -27.54 10.69
C PHE A 156 -12.58 -27.23 10.31
N PHE A 157 -11.79 -28.28 10.13
CA PHE A 157 -10.40 -28.23 9.72
C PHE A 157 -10.25 -28.71 8.27
N VAL A 158 -9.32 -28.10 7.54
CA VAL A 158 -8.88 -28.54 6.22
C VAL A 158 -7.39 -28.81 6.27
N VAL A 159 -6.99 -30.05 5.99
CA VAL A 159 -5.60 -30.50 5.93
C VAL A 159 -5.31 -31.03 4.53
N HIS A 160 -4.59 -30.23 3.73
CA HIS A 160 -4.21 -30.55 2.35
C HIS A 160 -5.38 -31.14 1.53
N GLY A 161 -6.54 -30.48 1.58
CA GLY A 161 -7.76 -30.82 0.83
C GLY A 161 -8.76 -31.74 1.54
N GLU A 162 -8.39 -32.44 2.61
CA GLU A 162 -9.35 -33.24 3.40
C GLU A 162 -9.92 -32.47 4.59
N LYS A 163 -11.22 -32.68 4.84
CA LYS A 163 -12.00 -31.93 5.81
C LYS A 163 -12.39 -32.82 7.00
N THR A 164 -12.28 -32.29 8.21
CA THR A 164 -12.78 -32.97 9.42
C THR A 164 -13.27 -31.96 10.44
N CYS A 165 -14.31 -32.31 11.19
CA CYS A 165 -14.78 -31.53 12.34
C CYS A 165 -14.38 -32.19 13.68
N GLU A 166 -13.85 -33.41 13.62
CA GLU A 166 -13.46 -34.18 14.79
C GLU A 166 -11.98 -33.97 15.12
N ALA A 167 -11.69 -33.62 16.38
CA ALA A 167 -10.33 -33.43 16.87
C ALA A 167 -9.49 -34.72 16.82
N ASP A 168 -10.10 -35.88 17.06
CA ASP A 168 -9.40 -37.18 17.09
C ASP A 168 -8.84 -37.57 15.71
N ARG A 169 -9.55 -37.20 14.64
CA ARG A 169 -9.12 -37.49 13.25
C ARG A 169 -7.99 -36.57 12.79
N LEU A 170 -7.82 -35.40 13.41
CA LEU A 170 -6.82 -34.41 13.03
C LEU A 170 -5.39 -34.99 13.06
N GLY A 171 -5.05 -35.78 14.09
CA GLY A 171 -3.73 -36.40 14.21
C GLY A 171 -3.39 -37.33 13.03
N THR A 172 -4.37 -38.10 12.56
CA THR A 172 -4.19 -39.01 11.41
C THR A 172 -4.02 -38.27 10.08
N LEU A 173 -4.70 -37.13 9.93
CA LEU A 173 -4.62 -36.29 8.73
C LEU A 173 -3.27 -35.58 8.62
N ILE A 174 -2.73 -35.09 9.73
CA ILE A 174 -1.40 -34.46 9.79
C ILE A 174 -0.32 -35.45 9.32
N GLN A 175 -0.38 -36.71 9.76
CA GLN A 175 0.57 -37.74 9.34
C GLN A 175 0.45 -38.12 7.85
N THR A 176 -0.75 -37.97 7.27
CA THR A 176 -1.01 -38.30 5.85
C THR A 176 -0.78 -37.10 4.92
N ALA A 177 -0.60 -35.90 5.46
CA ALA A 177 -0.53 -34.64 4.72
C ALA A 177 0.63 -34.56 3.71
N SER A 178 1.79 -35.16 4.01
CA SER A 178 2.97 -35.15 3.12
C SER A 178 2.72 -35.82 1.76
N LYS A 179 1.68 -36.66 1.64
CA LYS A 179 1.31 -37.34 0.40
C LYS A 179 0.42 -36.49 -0.52
N ARG A 180 -0.03 -35.32 -0.06
CA ARG A 180 -1.01 -34.46 -0.75
C ARG A 180 -0.39 -33.11 -1.08
N PRO A 181 -0.81 -32.46 -2.19
CA PRO A 181 -0.33 -31.13 -2.53
C PRO A 181 -0.66 -30.13 -1.41
N LYS A 182 0.26 -29.19 -1.16
CA LYS A 182 0.03 -28.10 -0.21
C LYS A 182 -1.10 -27.20 -0.73
N PRO A 183 -2.03 -26.74 0.13
CA PRO A 183 -3.09 -25.84 -0.27
C PRO A 183 -2.52 -24.47 -0.71
N PHE A 184 -3.24 -23.81 -1.62
CA PHE A 184 -2.92 -22.43 -2.01
C PHE A 184 -3.29 -21.46 -0.87
N MET A 185 -2.42 -20.47 -0.63
CA MET A 185 -2.58 -19.50 0.44
C MET A 185 -2.99 -18.16 -0.12
N PHE A 186 -4.04 -17.58 0.46
CA PHE A 186 -4.52 -16.26 0.09
C PHE A 186 -3.77 -15.19 0.89
N LYS A 187 -3.63 -13.99 0.31
CA LYS A 187 -2.98 -12.84 0.97
C LYS A 187 -3.65 -12.46 2.30
N GLY A 188 -4.95 -12.70 2.45
CA GLY A 188 -5.69 -12.43 3.67
C GLY A 188 -5.60 -13.52 4.76
N ASP A 189 -4.96 -14.67 4.49
CA ASP A 189 -4.95 -15.77 5.45
C ASP A 189 -4.11 -15.44 6.71
N HIS A 190 -4.72 -15.60 7.88
CA HIS A 190 -4.08 -15.33 9.17
C HIS A 190 -3.23 -16.52 9.61
N LYS A 191 -1.90 -16.38 9.55
CA LYS A 191 -0.92 -17.42 9.95
C LYS A 191 -0.50 -17.24 11.41
N TYR A 192 -0.53 -18.32 12.19
CA TYR A 192 -0.08 -18.29 13.58
C TYR A 192 1.46 -18.14 13.66
N PRO A 193 2.00 -17.26 14.54
CA PRO A 193 3.44 -17.04 14.69
C PRO A 193 4.19 -18.32 15.12
N GLY A 194 5.42 -18.51 14.65
CA GLY A 194 6.25 -19.69 14.98
C GLY A 194 6.06 -20.93 14.08
N SER A 195 5.32 -20.78 12.97
CA SER A 195 4.99 -21.86 12.02
C SER A 195 6.09 -22.05 10.94
N ASN A 196 6.74 -23.22 10.91
CA ASN A 196 7.81 -23.60 9.96
C ASN A 196 7.27 -23.90 8.54
N SER A 197 7.85 -23.30 7.49
CA SER A 197 7.40 -23.47 6.09
C SER A 197 7.34 -24.92 5.57
N GLU A 198 8.07 -25.84 6.19
CA GLU A 198 8.08 -27.27 5.81
C GLU A 198 6.94 -28.08 6.45
N SER A 199 6.39 -27.62 7.57
CA SER A 199 5.33 -28.31 8.31
C SER A 199 4.00 -28.38 7.54
N PRO A 200 3.17 -29.41 7.77
CA PRO A 200 1.87 -29.55 7.14
C PRO A 200 0.94 -28.39 7.50
N ILE A 201 0.15 -27.94 6.52
CA ILE A 201 -0.74 -26.78 6.66
C ILE A 201 -2.11 -27.25 7.15
N VAL A 202 -2.56 -26.66 8.26
CA VAL A 202 -3.86 -26.92 8.88
C VAL A 202 -4.65 -25.61 8.91
N ILE A 203 -5.72 -25.57 8.13
CA ILE A 203 -6.61 -24.40 8.02
C ILE A 203 -7.85 -24.67 8.87
N MET A 204 -8.16 -23.77 9.80
CA MET A 204 -9.35 -23.82 10.62
C MET A 204 -10.37 -22.81 10.12
N TYR A 205 -11.58 -23.29 9.83
CA TYR A 205 -12.74 -22.47 9.52
C TYR A 205 -13.62 -22.38 10.75
N ALA A 206 -13.72 -21.19 11.35
CA ALA A 206 -14.54 -20.99 12.54
C ALA A 206 -14.95 -19.53 12.77
N GLU A 207 -15.95 -19.35 13.62
CA GLU A 207 -16.36 -18.06 14.16
C GLU A 207 -15.65 -17.80 15.49
N ILE A 208 -14.92 -16.68 15.58
CA ILE A 208 -14.23 -16.24 16.80
C ILE A 208 -15.25 -16.02 17.92
N GLY A 209 -14.90 -16.46 19.14
CA GLY A 209 -15.73 -16.30 20.32
C GLY A 209 -16.72 -17.44 20.58
N SER A 210 -16.85 -18.39 19.66
CA SER A 210 -17.64 -19.61 19.87
C SER A 210 -16.92 -20.62 20.78
N LYS A 211 -17.68 -21.44 21.52
CA LYS A 211 -17.10 -22.45 22.44
C LYS A 211 -16.27 -23.51 21.72
N GLN A 212 -16.75 -23.97 20.56
CA GLN A 212 -16.05 -24.96 19.73
C GLN A 212 -14.73 -24.38 19.17
N PHE A 213 -14.73 -23.09 18.81
CA PHE A 213 -13.51 -22.40 18.40
C PHE A 213 -12.44 -22.48 19.48
N SER A 214 -12.77 -22.16 20.73
CA SER A 214 -11.78 -22.08 21.82
C SER A 214 -11.14 -23.42 22.17
N GLU A 215 -11.90 -24.52 22.11
CA GLU A 215 -11.36 -25.87 22.32
C GLU A 215 -10.39 -26.27 21.22
N PHE A 216 -10.78 -26.06 19.96
CA PHE A 216 -9.98 -26.37 18.78
C PHE A 216 -8.74 -25.49 18.65
N HIS A 217 -8.88 -24.20 18.95
CA HIS A 217 -7.80 -23.24 18.90
C HIS A 217 -6.70 -23.61 19.90
N ARG A 218 -7.02 -23.95 21.16
CA ARG A 218 -6.03 -24.42 22.15
C ARG A 218 -5.27 -25.65 21.69
N LEU A 219 -5.97 -26.61 21.06
CA LEU A 219 -5.34 -27.81 20.50
C LEU A 219 -4.36 -27.45 19.38
N LEU A 220 -4.76 -26.60 18.43
CA LEU A 220 -3.92 -26.19 17.31
C LEU A 220 -2.73 -25.34 17.76
N VAL A 221 -2.92 -24.42 18.71
CA VAL A 221 -1.83 -23.63 19.30
C VAL A 221 -0.79 -24.54 19.94
N SER A 222 -1.19 -25.54 20.72
CA SER A 222 -0.25 -26.49 21.34
C SER A 222 0.59 -27.25 20.30
N LYS A 223 0.02 -27.56 19.14
CA LYS A 223 0.70 -28.23 18.02
C LYS A 223 1.55 -27.29 17.18
N ALA A 224 1.12 -26.05 17.01
CA ALA A 224 1.86 -25.02 16.29
C ALA A 224 3.12 -24.61 17.07
N ILE A 225 3.01 -24.42 18.39
CA ILE A 225 4.15 -24.13 19.27
C ILE A 225 5.16 -25.29 19.27
N ALA A 226 4.68 -26.54 19.18
CA ALA A 226 5.53 -27.72 19.02
C ALA A 226 6.20 -27.84 17.64
N GLY A 227 5.87 -26.96 16.67
CA GLY A 227 6.39 -26.96 15.32
C GLY A 227 5.80 -28.05 14.40
N GLU A 228 4.79 -28.79 14.86
CA GLU A 228 4.19 -29.91 14.12
C GLU A 228 3.33 -29.45 12.93
N ILE A 229 2.73 -28.25 13.02
CA ILE A 229 1.77 -27.75 12.03
C ILE A 229 1.98 -26.26 11.74
N ASN A 230 1.56 -25.86 10.54
CA ASN A 230 1.32 -24.46 10.19
C ASN A 230 -0.17 -24.16 10.37
N TYR A 231 -0.50 -23.43 11.43
CA TYR A 231 -1.88 -23.11 11.79
C TYR A 231 -2.35 -21.82 11.11
N ILE A 232 -3.50 -21.92 10.42
CA ILE A 232 -4.15 -20.80 9.73
C ILE A 232 -5.60 -20.70 10.18
N LEU A 233 -6.08 -19.49 10.42
CA LEU A 233 -7.48 -19.20 10.75
C LEU A 233 -8.18 -18.49 9.59
N ARG A 234 -9.30 -19.06 9.12
CA ARG A 234 -10.23 -18.42 8.18
C ARG A 234 -11.57 -18.22 8.87
N HIS A 235 -12.17 -17.06 8.66
CA HIS A 235 -13.47 -16.75 9.24
C HIS A 235 -14.59 -17.56 8.58
N TYR A 236 -15.40 -18.23 9.40
CA TYR A 236 -16.55 -19.00 8.94
C TYR A 236 -17.72 -18.83 9.89
N VAL A 237 -18.87 -18.43 9.35
CA VAL A 237 -20.10 -18.26 10.13
C VAL A 237 -21.10 -19.28 9.60
N ALA A 238 -21.40 -20.30 10.42
CA ALA A 238 -22.26 -21.41 10.01
C ALA A 238 -23.71 -20.96 9.72
N ASN A 239 -24.23 -20.00 10.50
CA ASN A 239 -25.58 -19.47 10.35
C ASN A 239 -25.55 -17.92 10.25
N PRO A 240 -25.30 -17.35 9.06
CA PRO A 240 -25.28 -15.91 8.89
C PRO A 240 -26.67 -15.29 9.09
N ASN A 241 -26.72 -14.07 9.61
CA ASN A 241 -27.96 -13.31 9.69
C ASN A 241 -28.48 -13.02 8.28
N LYS A 242 -29.80 -13.04 8.05
CA LYS A 242 -30.41 -12.81 6.72
C LYS A 242 -30.53 -11.33 6.35
N GLU A 243 -30.26 -10.43 7.30
CA GLU A 243 -30.25 -9.00 7.06
C GLU A 243 -29.04 -8.58 6.22
N LYS A 244 -29.22 -7.57 5.39
CA LYS A 244 -28.14 -7.01 4.57
C LYS A 244 -27.40 -5.92 5.33
N VAL A 245 -26.13 -5.72 5.00
CA VAL A 245 -25.35 -4.62 5.57
C VAL A 245 -25.84 -3.30 4.97
N TYR A 246 -26.07 -2.32 5.83
CA TYR A 246 -26.24 -0.93 5.42
C TYR A 246 -24.86 -0.31 5.24
N LEU A 247 -24.62 0.24 4.05
CA LEU A 247 -23.36 0.90 3.75
C LEU A 247 -23.39 2.35 4.20
N SER A 248 -22.22 2.90 4.48
CA SER A 248 -21.98 4.32 4.73
C SER A 248 -20.81 4.79 3.85
N GLY A 249 -20.53 6.09 3.84
CA GLY A 249 -19.46 6.65 3.00
C GLY A 249 -19.89 7.08 1.59
N TYR A 250 -21.19 7.11 1.30
CA TYR A 250 -21.74 7.65 0.05
C TYR A 250 -22.42 9.01 0.26
N GLY A 251 -22.38 9.85 -0.79
CA GLY A 251 -23.14 11.09 -0.87
C GLY A 251 -24.48 10.88 -1.59
N VAL A 252 -25.52 11.62 -1.18
CA VAL A 252 -26.81 11.65 -1.88
C VAL A 252 -27.02 13.05 -2.40
N GLU A 253 -27.09 13.17 -3.72
CA GLU A 253 -27.37 14.44 -4.37
C GLU A 253 -28.86 14.52 -4.77
N LEU A 254 -29.51 15.61 -4.37
CA LEU A 254 -30.82 15.99 -4.90
C LEU A 254 -30.65 17.08 -5.95
N ALA A 255 -30.25 16.66 -7.15
CA ALA A 255 -30.01 17.57 -8.26
C ALA A 255 -31.32 18.23 -8.73
N ILE A 256 -31.33 19.56 -8.78
CA ILE A 256 -32.47 20.34 -9.26
C ILE A 256 -32.46 20.34 -10.79
N LYS A 257 -33.31 19.52 -11.41
CA LYS A 257 -33.39 19.41 -12.89
C LYS A 257 -33.94 20.66 -13.59
N SER A 258 -34.80 21.43 -12.93
CA SER A 258 -35.26 22.71 -13.44
C SER A 258 -35.64 23.65 -12.31
N THR A 259 -35.10 24.87 -12.38
CA THR A 259 -35.46 26.01 -11.52
C THR A 259 -36.59 26.86 -12.13
N GLU A 260 -37.01 26.58 -13.37
CA GLU A 260 -37.97 27.39 -14.14
C GLU A 260 -39.36 26.76 -14.25
N TYR A 261 -39.47 25.43 -14.17
CA TYR A 261 -40.74 24.70 -14.31
C TYR A 261 -41.51 24.59 -12.99
N LYS A 262 -41.98 25.73 -12.47
CA LYS A 262 -43.10 25.74 -11.50
C LYS A 262 -44.22 26.73 -11.85
N ALA A 263 -44.08 27.52 -12.91
CA ALA A 263 -45.06 28.56 -13.25
C ALA A 263 -46.36 28.03 -13.93
N LYS A 264 -46.67 26.73 -13.90
CA LYS A 264 -47.80 26.16 -14.65
C LYS A 264 -48.61 25.03 -14.01
N ASP A 265 -48.50 24.78 -12.70
CA ASP A 265 -49.47 23.89 -12.04
C ASP A 265 -49.98 24.47 -10.72
N ASP A 266 -50.62 25.65 -10.84
CA ASP A 266 -51.48 26.21 -9.80
C ASP A 266 -52.88 25.60 -9.91
N THR A 267 -53.01 24.29 -9.66
CA THR A 267 -54.29 23.82 -9.11
C THR A 267 -54.28 24.16 -7.63
N GLN A 268 -54.96 25.26 -7.29
CA GLN A 268 -55.21 25.63 -5.90
C GLN A 268 -55.81 24.45 -5.13
N VAL A 269 -55.00 23.76 -4.33
CA VAL A 269 -55.49 22.91 -3.26
C VAL A 269 -55.92 23.85 -2.15
N LYS A 270 -57.23 24.14 -2.11
CA LYS A 270 -57.84 24.90 -1.01
C LYS A 270 -57.58 24.20 0.31
N GLY A 271 -56.88 24.90 1.20
CA GLY A 271 -57.03 24.91 2.66
C GLY A 271 -57.16 23.54 3.34
N SER A 272 -56.03 22.98 3.76
CA SER A 272 -55.97 22.20 5.00
C SER A 272 -54.91 22.84 5.87
N ASP A 273 -55.31 23.35 7.04
CA ASP A 273 -54.48 24.06 7.99
C ASP A 273 -53.16 23.32 8.26
N ILE A 274 -52.08 23.86 7.71
CA ILE A 274 -50.71 23.44 8.01
C ILE A 274 -50.34 24.19 9.29
N ASN A 275 -50.44 23.51 10.44
CA ASN A 275 -49.81 23.99 11.67
C ASN A 275 -48.29 23.92 11.46
N SER A 276 -47.70 25.05 11.05
CA SER A 276 -46.28 25.21 10.82
C SER A 276 -45.49 25.07 12.12
N THR A 277 -44.71 23.99 12.20
CA THR A 277 -43.42 23.86 12.90
C THR A 277 -43.16 24.84 14.05
N VAL A 278 -43.44 24.39 15.27
CA VAL A 278 -42.85 24.95 16.49
C VAL A 278 -41.40 24.46 16.56
N ILE A 279 -40.48 25.16 15.90
CA ILE A 279 -39.10 25.21 16.39
C ILE A 279 -39.20 25.93 17.75
N GLY A 280 -38.72 25.28 18.81
CA GLY A 280 -38.97 25.66 20.20
C GLY A 280 -38.85 27.17 20.42
N ASP A 281 -39.86 27.76 21.04
CA ASP A 281 -40.00 29.20 21.35
C ASP A 281 -38.86 29.79 22.23
N SER A 282 -37.80 29.01 22.50
CA SER A 282 -36.68 29.32 23.38
C SER A 282 -35.31 29.27 22.69
N ASP A 283 -35.23 29.31 21.36
CA ASP A 283 -33.95 29.35 20.65
C ASP A 283 -33.54 30.80 20.33
N PRO A 284 -32.42 31.35 20.87
CA PRO A 284 -31.99 32.72 20.62
C PRO A 284 -31.59 33.01 19.16
N ILE A 285 -31.51 31.98 18.31
CA ILE A 285 -31.12 32.04 16.89
C ILE A 285 -32.33 31.71 15.97
N ASP A 286 -33.56 32.06 16.37
CA ASP A 286 -34.73 31.97 15.48
C ASP A 286 -34.64 33.07 14.39
N GLU A 287 -33.93 32.76 13.30
CA GLU A 287 -33.74 33.65 12.15
C GLU A 287 -34.47 33.15 10.90
N VAL A 288 -35.41 33.96 10.39
CA VAL A 288 -36.09 33.70 9.11
C VAL A 288 -35.81 34.85 8.14
N GLN A 289 -35.22 34.54 6.99
CA GLN A 289 -34.85 35.50 5.92
C GLN A 289 -34.02 36.73 6.34
N GLY A 290 -33.14 36.62 7.35
CA GLY A 290 -32.33 37.74 7.83
C GLY A 290 -32.90 38.48 9.04
N PHE A 291 -34.08 38.08 9.54
CA PHE A 291 -34.72 38.67 10.71
C PHE A 291 -34.53 37.78 11.94
N LEU A 292 -33.89 38.32 12.97
CA LEU A 292 -33.72 37.66 14.27
C LEU A 292 -34.99 37.85 15.11
N PHE A 293 -35.92 36.90 15.05
CA PHE A 293 -37.20 36.97 15.76
C PHE A 293 -37.03 36.98 17.28
N GLY A 294 -35.97 36.36 17.80
CA GLY A 294 -35.60 36.42 19.22
C GLY A 294 -35.34 37.86 19.73
N LYS A 295 -34.60 38.68 18.97
CA LYS A 295 -34.35 40.09 19.31
C LYS A 295 -35.54 40.99 19.00
N LEU A 296 -36.31 40.68 17.95
CA LEU A 296 -37.49 41.46 17.57
C LEU A 296 -38.62 41.32 18.60
N ARG A 297 -38.81 40.12 19.16
CA ARG A 297 -39.78 39.86 20.23
C ARG A 297 -39.42 40.58 21.54
N GLN A 298 -38.13 40.70 21.85
CA GLN A 298 -37.64 41.44 23.02
C GLN A 298 -37.76 42.97 22.86
N SER A 299 -37.54 43.49 21.65
CA SER A 299 -37.57 44.94 21.37
C SER A 299 -38.97 45.49 21.15
N HIS A 300 -39.91 44.68 20.66
CA HIS A 300 -41.28 45.10 20.36
C HIS A 300 -42.32 44.11 20.93
N PRO A 301 -42.51 44.10 22.27
CA PRO A 301 -43.43 43.16 22.93
C PRO A 301 -44.91 43.39 22.63
N HIS A 302 -45.29 44.54 22.04
CA HIS A 302 -46.67 44.87 21.67
C HIS A 302 -47.09 44.34 20.28
N LEU A 303 -46.15 43.81 19.49
CA LEU A 303 -46.36 43.33 18.12
C LEU A 303 -46.15 41.82 17.99
N GLU A 304 -46.28 41.07 19.10
CA GLU A 304 -45.95 39.63 19.12
C GLU A 304 -46.80 38.81 18.14
N GLU A 305 -48.10 39.10 18.03
CA GLU A 305 -49.02 38.42 17.10
C GLU A 305 -48.71 38.77 15.64
N GLU A 306 -48.43 40.04 15.34
CA GLU A 306 -48.03 40.48 13.99
C GLU A 306 -46.66 39.90 13.59
N LEU A 307 -45.73 39.76 14.54
CA LEU A 307 -44.44 39.11 14.33
C LEU A 307 -44.60 37.59 14.10
N LYS A 308 -45.57 36.93 14.74
CA LYS A 308 -45.91 35.53 14.48
C LYS A 308 -46.52 35.36 13.08
N GLU A 309 -47.41 36.25 12.66
CA GLU A 309 -48.02 36.24 11.33
C GLU A 309 -46.99 36.53 10.23
N LEU A 310 -46.10 37.51 10.45
CA LEU A 310 -44.97 37.81 9.57
C LEU A 310 -44.00 36.62 9.48
N ARG A 311 -43.69 35.96 10.61
CA ARG A 311 -42.89 34.73 10.63
C ARG A 311 -43.55 33.64 9.80
N LYS A 312 -44.86 33.42 9.96
CA LYS A 312 -45.63 32.44 9.18
C LYS A 312 -45.56 32.74 7.68
N HIS A 313 -45.80 33.98 7.28
CA HIS A 313 -45.69 34.43 5.88
C HIS A 313 -44.26 34.30 5.32
N LEU A 314 -43.23 34.59 6.13
CA LEU A 314 -41.83 34.42 5.74
C LEU A 314 -41.44 32.95 5.60
N VAL A 315 -41.93 32.06 6.45
CA VAL A 315 -41.70 30.61 6.35
C VAL A 315 -42.41 30.05 5.11
N GLU A 316 -43.65 30.44 4.87
CA GLU A 316 -44.41 30.04 3.67
C GLU A 316 -43.73 30.51 2.38
N SER A 317 -43.22 31.74 2.34
CA SER A 317 -42.48 32.29 1.19
C SER A 317 -41.02 31.81 1.07
N THR A 318 -40.48 31.10 2.07
CA THR A 318 -39.11 30.55 2.04
C THR A 318 -39.05 29.22 1.27
N ASN A 319 -40.19 28.51 1.15
CA ASN A 319 -40.28 27.28 0.35
C ASN A 319 -40.40 27.55 -1.17
N GLU A 320 -40.55 28.80 -1.58
CA GLU A 320 -40.53 29.20 -2.99
C GLU A 320 -39.09 29.45 -3.45
N MET A 321 -38.52 28.47 -4.16
CA MET A 321 -37.25 28.61 -4.87
C MET A 321 -37.39 29.62 -6.01
N ALA A 322 -37.16 30.91 -5.73
CA ALA A 322 -37.11 31.96 -6.76
C ALA A 322 -35.70 32.07 -7.37
N PRO A 323 -35.56 32.29 -8.69
CA PRO A 323 -34.26 32.39 -9.35
C PRO A 323 -33.48 33.64 -8.89
N LEU A 324 -32.18 33.46 -8.60
CA LEU A 324 -31.27 34.55 -8.23
C LEU A 324 -30.82 35.35 -9.45
N LYS A 325 -30.58 36.65 -9.28
CA LYS A 325 -30.08 37.51 -10.36
C LYS A 325 -28.56 37.38 -10.50
N VAL A 326 -28.03 37.55 -11.72
CA VAL A 326 -26.61 37.30 -12.05
C VAL A 326 -25.63 38.08 -11.16
N TRP A 327 -25.91 39.34 -10.81
CA TRP A 327 -25.03 40.13 -9.92
C TRP A 327 -25.07 39.65 -8.45
N GLN A 328 -26.16 39.02 -8.01
CA GLN A 328 -26.26 38.47 -6.66
C GLN A 328 -25.42 37.19 -6.51
N LEU A 329 -25.07 36.53 -7.62
CA LEU A 329 -24.21 35.35 -7.62
C LEU A 329 -22.73 35.71 -7.46
N GLN A 330 -22.31 36.92 -7.87
CA GLN A 330 -20.91 37.34 -7.84
C GLN A 330 -20.38 37.51 -6.40
N ASP A 331 -21.18 38.09 -5.51
CA ASP A 331 -20.79 38.31 -4.11
C ASP A 331 -21.20 37.17 -3.16
N LEU A 332 -21.90 36.15 -3.68
CA LEU A 332 -22.50 35.10 -2.85
C LEU A 332 -21.44 34.29 -2.07
N SER A 333 -20.26 34.07 -2.66
CA SER A 333 -19.15 33.39 -1.99
C SER A 333 -18.65 34.17 -0.77
N PHE A 334 -18.42 35.48 -0.92
CA PHE A 334 -18.01 36.37 0.15
C PHE A 334 -19.07 36.49 1.25
N GLN A 335 -20.35 36.56 0.86
CA GLN A 335 -21.48 36.60 1.79
C GLN A 335 -21.64 35.31 2.58
N THR A 336 -21.41 34.15 1.94
CA THR A 336 -21.41 32.84 2.61
C THR A 336 -20.27 32.76 3.62
N ALA A 337 -19.06 33.17 3.25
CA ALA A 337 -17.91 33.21 4.15
C ALA A 337 -18.15 34.13 5.35
N ALA A 338 -18.67 35.34 5.11
CA ALA A 338 -19.02 36.28 6.17
C ALA A 338 -20.08 35.69 7.13
N ARG A 339 -21.05 34.94 6.62
CA ARG A 339 -22.08 34.29 7.43
C ARG A 339 -21.51 33.18 8.33
N ILE A 340 -20.57 32.39 7.82
CA ILE A 340 -19.90 31.34 8.60
C ILE A 340 -19.02 31.97 9.70
N LEU A 341 -18.26 33.01 9.36
CA LEU A 341 -17.40 33.71 10.31
C LEU A 341 -18.15 34.52 11.37
N ALA A 342 -19.40 34.93 11.08
CA ALA A 342 -20.26 35.59 12.05
C ALA A 342 -20.83 34.62 13.11
N ALA A 343 -20.81 33.31 12.86
CA ALA A 343 -21.24 32.30 13.83
C ALA A 343 -20.19 32.11 14.95
N PRO A 344 -20.59 31.69 16.16
CA PRO A 344 -19.65 31.29 17.20
C PRO A 344 -18.69 30.20 16.70
N THR A 345 -17.43 30.22 17.16
CA THR A 345 -16.38 29.29 16.69
C THR A 345 -16.73 27.82 16.86
N VAL A 346 -17.51 27.48 17.88
CA VAL A 346 -17.99 26.11 18.15
C VAL A 346 -19.01 25.65 17.09
N ASP A 347 -19.83 26.57 16.58
CA ASP A 347 -20.93 26.26 15.67
C ASP A 347 -20.57 26.51 14.20
N ALA A 348 -19.47 27.22 13.92
CA ALA A 348 -19.07 27.62 12.57
C ALA A 348 -19.00 26.44 11.58
N LEU A 349 -18.47 25.29 12.01
CA LEU A 349 -18.42 24.07 11.18
C LEU A 349 -19.81 23.46 10.94
N THR A 350 -20.68 23.49 11.95
CA THR A 350 -22.07 23.04 11.83
C THR A 350 -22.86 23.92 10.88
N VAL A 351 -22.66 25.23 10.95
CA VAL A 351 -23.23 26.22 10.02
C VAL A 351 -22.69 26.00 8.61
N MET A 352 -21.38 25.79 8.46
CA MET A 352 -20.77 25.48 7.16
C MET A 352 -21.37 24.20 6.56
N LYS A 353 -21.57 23.16 7.38
CA LYS A 353 -22.22 21.91 6.97
C LYS A 353 -23.66 22.14 6.52
N ASP A 354 -24.48 22.85 7.30
CA ASP A 354 -25.88 23.13 6.94
C ASP A 354 -25.97 23.95 5.65
N LEU A 355 -25.16 25.01 5.54
CA LEU A 355 -25.11 25.86 4.35
C LEU A 355 -24.62 25.09 3.12
N GLY A 356 -23.65 24.19 3.28
CA GLY A 356 -23.16 23.33 2.20
C GLY A 356 -24.20 22.31 1.73
N GLN A 357 -24.88 21.63 2.66
CA GLN A 357 -25.88 20.60 2.34
C GLN A 357 -27.18 21.19 1.77
N ASN A 358 -27.59 22.37 2.24
CA ASN A 358 -28.87 22.99 1.91
C ASN A 358 -28.72 24.28 1.07
N PHE A 359 -27.57 24.45 0.40
CA PHE A 359 -27.18 25.70 -0.25
C PHE A 359 -28.27 26.34 -1.14
N PRO A 360 -28.94 25.61 -2.06
CA PRO A 360 -29.94 26.22 -2.95
C PRO A 360 -31.13 26.85 -2.22
N THR A 361 -31.52 26.30 -1.06
CA THR A 361 -32.62 26.84 -0.25
C THR A 361 -32.19 28.07 0.58
N LYS A 362 -30.93 28.08 1.02
CA LYS A 362 -30.38 29.13 1.89
C LYS A 362 -29.79 30.30 1.10
N ALA A 363 -29.46 30.13 -0.18
CA ALA A 363 -28.78 31.12 -1.01
C ALA A 363 -29.44 32.50 -0.98
N ARG A 364 -30.79 32.57 -1.04
CA ARG A 364 -31.52 33.85 -0.95
C ARG A 364 -31.31 34.56 0.39
N ALA A 365 -31.27 33.82 1.50
CA ALA A 365 -31.01 34.42 2.82
C ALA A 365 -29.57 34.96 2.89
N ILE A 366 -28.61 34.25 2.29
CA ILE A 366 -27.20 34.63 2.28
C ILE A 366 -26.99 35.96 1.53
N THR A 367 -27.74 36.22 0.44
CA THR A 367 -27.59 37.48 -0.33
C THR A 367 -27.80 38.77 0.46
N LYS A 368 -28.47 38.69 1.62
CA LYS A 368 -28.73 39.84 2.50
C LYS A 368 -27.61 40.09 3.51
N THR A 369 -26.61 39.22 3.58
CA THR A 369 -25.50 39.34 4.53
C THR A 369 -24.56 40.45 4.08
N VAL A 370 -24.22 41.35 5.01
CA VAL A 370 -23.26 42.43 4.75
C VAL A 370 -21.84 41.88 4.89
N VAL A 371 -21.00 42.10 3.88
CA VAL A 371 -19.60 41.67 3.87
C VAL A 371 -18.71 42.84 4.33
N PRO A 372 -17.92 42.68 5.40
CA PRO A 372 -16.92 43.67 5.79
C PRO A 372 -15.84 43.85 4.69
N SER A 373 -15.40 45.09 4.45
CA SER A 373 -14.36 45.38 3.44
C SER A 373 -13.01 44.75 3.78
N GLU A 374 -12.70 44.61 5.07
CA GLU A 374 -11.47 43.98 5.56
C GLU A 374 -11.40 42.49 5.16
N LEU A 375 -12.51 41.76 5.35
CA LEU A 375 -12.62 40.35 4.97
C LEU A 375 -12.45 40.15 3.46
N ARG A 376 -12.99 41.06 2.65
CA ARG A 376 -12.86 40.98 1.19
C ARG A 376 -11.40 41.11 0.76
N SER A 377 -10.68 42.10 1.29
CA SER A 377 -9.26 42.31 0.98
C SER A 377 -8.41 41.11 1.42
N GLU A 378 -8.66 40.56 2.61
CA GLU A 378 -7.95 39.37 3.11
C GLU A 378 -8.14 38.16 2.19
N ILE A 379 -9.38 37.90 1.76
CA ILE A 379 -9.68 36.80 0.84
C ILE A 379 -8.97 36.99 -0.50
N GLU A 380 -8.97 38.20 -1.06
CA GLU A 380 -8.32 38.49 -2.34
C GLU A 380 -6.78 38.36 -2.26
N GLU A 381 -6.17 38.72 -1.13
CA GLU A 381 -4.74 38.51 -0.88
C GLU A 381 -4.38 37.03 -0.78
N ASN A 382 -5.16 36.27 -0.01
CA ASN A 382 -5.00 34.82 0.12
C ASN A 382 -5.14 34.12 -1.24
N GLN A 383 -6.12 34.51 -2.05
CA GLN A 383 -6.30 33.98 -3.41
C GLN A 383 -5.09 34.24 -4.31
N LYS A 384 -4.49 35.44 -4.25
CA LYS A 384 -3.27 35.75 -5.02
C LYS A 384 -2.08 34.91 -4.56
N TYR A 385 -1.94 34.74 -3.24
CA TYR A 385 -0.89 33.92 -2.66
C TYR A 385 -1.02 32.45 -3.09
N PHE A 386 -2.20 31.85 -2.92
CA PHE A 386 -2.44 30.46 -3.29
C PHE A 386 -2.32 30.21 -4.79
N LYS A 387 -2.75 31.16 -5.63
CA LYS A 387 -2.52 31.09 -7.08
C LYS A 387 -1.03 31.07 -7.44
N GLY A 388 -0.21 31.86 -6.73
CA GLY A 388 1.23 31.95 -6.97
C GLY A 388 2.03 30.75 -6.46
N THR A 389 1.64 30.17 -5.31
CA THR A 389 2.40 29.09 -4.65
C THR A 389 1.90 27.70 -4.99
N LEU A 390 0.57 27.51 -5.01
CA LEU A 390 -0.08 26.19 -5.16
C LEU A 390 -0.83 26.04 -6.50
N GLY A 391 -0.92 27.09 -7.31
CA GLY A 391 -1.67 27.07 -8.57
C GLY A 391 -3.19 27.02 -8.43
N LEU A 392 -3.72 27.13 -7.20
CA LEU A 392 -5.16 27.04 -6.92
C LEU A 392 -5.91 28.25 -7.47
N GLN A 393 -6.92 28.00 -8.30
CA GLN A 393 -7.81 29.02 -8.85
C GLN A 393 -9.06 29.20 -7.99
N LEU A 394 -9.87 30.21 -8.35
CA LEU A 394 -11.14 30.46 -7.70
C LEU A 394 -12.10 29.29 -7.95
N GLY A 395 -12.53 28.63 -6.89
CA GLY A 395 -13.45 27.48 -6.96
C GLY A 395 -12.75 26.13 -6.83
N ASP A 396 -11.42 26.09 -6.93
CA ASP A 396 -10.66 24.88 -6.69
C ASP A 396 -10.62 24.58 -5.19
N SER A 397 -10.77 23.31 -4.83
CA SER A 397 -10.68 22.82 -3.46
C SER A 397 -9.47 21.91 -3.33
N ALA A 398 -8.64 22.14 -2.31
CA ALA A 398 -7.51 21.28 -2.01
C ALA A 398 -7.54 20.92 -0.52
N LEU A 399 -7.45 19.63 -0.23
CA LEU A 399 -7.33 19.13 1.14
C LEU A 399 -5.88 18.76 1.40
N PHE A 400 -5.33 19.23 2.51
CA PHE A 400 -4.00 18.84 2.96
C PHE A 400 -4.07 18.19 4.32
N ILE A 401 -3.51 16.99 4.45
CA ILE A 401 -3.33 16.30 5.74
C ILE A 401 -1.85 16.24 6.04
N ASN A 402 -1.43 16.94 7.10
CA ASN A 402 -0.02 17.05 7.52
C ASN A 402 0.98 17.48 6.42
N GLY A 403 0.48 18.11 5.34
CA GLY A 403 1.28 18.55 4.18
C GLY A 403 1.10 17.69 2.93
N LEU A 404 0.45 16.54 3.05
CA LEU A 404 0.10 15.68 1.91
C LEU A 404 -1.13 16.24 1.20
N HIS A 405 -1.00 16.51 -0.10
CA HIS A 405 -2.14 16.93 -0.94
C HIS A 405 -3.03 15.73 -1.24
N ILE A 406 -4.30 15.86 -0.89
CA ILE A 406 -5.34 14.87 -1.18
C ILE A 406 -6.23 15.44 -2.27
N ASP A 407 -6.24 14.74 -3.39
CA ASP A 407 -7.14 15.02 -4.49
C ASP A 407 -8.54 14.48 -4.15
N LEU A 408 -9.48 15.40 -3.99
CA LEU A 408 -10.86 15.11 -3.60
C LEU A 408 -11.70 14.54 -4.75
N ASP A 409 -11.24 14.67 -6.00
CA ASP A 409 -11.95 14.16 -7.17
C ASP A 409 -11.70 12.65 -7.35
N THR A 410 -10.55 12.16 -6.91
CA THR A 410 -10.12 10.77 -7.07
C THR A 410 -10.19 9.95 -5.78
N GLN A 411 -9.91 10.56 -4.62
CA GLN A 411 -9.88 9.82 -3.36
C GLN A 411 -11.24 9.78 -2.67
N ASP A 412 -11.64 8.58 -2.25
CA ASP A 412 -12.84 8.34 -1.46
C ASP A 412 -12.56 8.32 0.05
N ILE A 413 -13.61 8.21 0.85
CA ILE A 413 -13.50 8.17 2.31
C ILE A 413 -12.71 6.96 2.82
N PHE A 414 -12.70 5.87 2.06
CA PHE A 414 -11.97 4.65 2.40
C PHE A 414 -10.46 4.83 2.15
N SER A 415 -10.08 5.40 1.00
CA SER A 415 -8.69 5.79 0.71
C SER A 415 -8.19 6.83 1.71
N LEU A 416 -9.03 7.79 2.09
CA LEU A 416 -8.71 8.78 3.12
C LEU A 416 -8.46 8.12 4.48
N PHE A 417 -9.25 7.09 4.82
CA PHE A 417 -9.04 6.32 6.04
C PHE A 417 -7.68 5.61 6.04
N ASP A 418 -7.28 5.01 4.92
CA ASP A 418 -5.98 4.36 4.79
C ASP A 418 -4.82 5.37 4.95
N VAL A 419 -4.95 6.56 4.36
CA VAL A 419 -3.98 7.65 4.55
C VAL A 419 -3.90 8.07 6.02
N LEU A 420 -5.05 8.28 6.67
CA LEU A 420 -5.11 8.66 8.09
C LEU A 420 -4.50 7.60 9.00
N ARG A 421 -4.72 6.32 8.70
CA ARG A 421 -4.14 5.21 9.46
C ARG A 421 -2.62 5.13 9.30
N ASN A 422 -2.13 5.24 8.07
CA ASN A 422 -0.69 5.25 7.79
C ASN A 422 0.00 6.43 8.50
N GLU A 423 -0.61 7.61 8.44
CA GLU A 423 -0.12 8.81 9.11
C GLU A 423 -0.16 8.65 10.65
N ALA A 424 -1.23 8.06 11.20
CA ALA A 424 -1.33 7.75 12.62
C ALA A 424 -0.19 6.83 13.08
N ARG A 425 0.14 5.79 12.31
CA ARG A 425 1.28 4.89 12.60
C ARG A 425 2.61 5.64 12.65
N VAL A 426 2.86 6.55 11.70
CA VAL A 426 4.07 7.38 11.68
C VAL A 426 4.12 8.32 12.89
N MET A 427 3.00 8.99 13.20
CA MET A 427 2.90 9.90 14.34
C MET A 427 3.10 9.17 15.68
N GLU A 428 2.51 7.99 15.86
CA GLU A 428 2.71 7.15 17.05
C GLU A 428 4.17 6.70 17.17
N GLY A 429 4.78 6.30 16.05
CA GLY A 429 6.20 5.97 15.98
C GLY A 429 7.09 7.13 16.43
N LEU A 430 6.87 8.34 15.90
CA LEU A 430 7.62 9.53 16.32
C LEU A 430 7.39 9.88 17.80
N HIS A 431 6.14 9.74 18.27
CA HIS A 431 5.81 9.99 19.67
C HIS A 431 6.51 9.01 20.61
N SER A 432 6.54 7.71 20.27
CA SER A 432 7.24 6.69 21.06
C SER A 432 8.77 6.92 21.14
N LEU A 433 9.35 7.53 20.11
CA LEU A 433 10.75 7.98 20.09
C LEU A 433 10.99 9.28 20.89
N GLY A 434 9.95 9.85 21.50
CA GLY A 434 10.02 11.09 22.28
C GLY A 434 9.98 12.36 21.44
N ILE A 435 9.65 12.28 20.14
CA ILE A 435 9.50 13.45 19.27
C ILE A 435 8.06 13.95 19.38
N VAL A 436 7.86 14.99 20.19
CA VAL A 436 6.52 15.51 20.52
C VAL A 436 6.36 16.97 20.08
N GLY A 437 5.11 17.38 19.81
CA GLY A 437 4.75 18.77 19.58
C GLY A 437 5.17 19.33 18.21
N ARG A 438 5.84 20.49 18.21
CA ARG A 438 6.21 21.21 16.97
C ARG A 438 7.32 20.49 16.19
N SER A 439 8.20 19.76 16.86
CA SER A 439 9.27 19.00 16.21
C SER A 439 8.71 17.91 15.30
N MET A 440 7.63 17.24 15.70
CA MET A 440 6.93 16.24 14.89
C MET A 440 6.39 16.86 13.59
N HIS A 441 5.72 18.01 13.68
CA HIS A 441 5.21 18.72 12.50
C HIS A 441 6.33 19.15 11.54
N ASN A 442 7.50 19.52 12.07
CA ASN A 442 8.64 19.87 11.23
C ASN A 442 9.23 18.65 10.53
N VAL A 443 9.24 17.48 11.18
CA VAL A 443 9.69 16.21 10.57
C VAL A 443 8.72 15.77 9.47
N LEU A 444 7.41 15.84 9.71
CA LEU A 444 6.39 15.47 8.72
C LEU A 444 6.41 16.38 7.48
N LYS A 445 6.82 17.64 7.64
CA LYS A 445 7.00 18.59 6.52
C LYS A 445 8.24 18.30 5.66
N LEU A 446 9.18 17.48 6.12
CA LEU A 446 10.34 17.13 5.32
C LEU A 446 9.86 16.24 4.17
N ASN A 447 10.07 16.70 2.94
CA ASN A 447 9.79 15.89 1.77
C ASN A 447 10.85 14.77 1.70
N ILE A 448 10.52 13.58 2.20
CA ILE A 448 11.42 12.42 2.25
C ILE A 448 11.43 11.66 0.89
N GLN A 449 10.65 12.08 -0.10
CA GLN A 449 10.55 11.40 -1.40
C GLN A 449 11.13 12.23 -2.57
N PRO A 450 11.76 11.55 -3.54
CA PRO A 450 11.00 10.73 -4.51
C PRO A 450 11.35 9.24 -4.38
N SER A 451 10.40 8.43 -3.92
CA SER A 451 10.54 6.96 -4.02
C SER A 451 10.41 6.47 -5.46
N ASP A 452 9.90 7.30 -6.36
CA ASP A 452 9.87 7.07 -7.81
C ASP A 452 11.14 7.60 -8.50
N SER A 453 12.32 7.36 -7.91
CA SER A 453 13.55 7.56 -8.68
C SER A 453 13.75 6.34 -9.57
N ASP A 454 13.32 6.43 -10.82
CA ASP A 454 13.64 5.44 -11.85
C ASP A 454 15.17 5.32 -11.94
N TYR A 455 15.71 4.25 -11.36
CA TYR A 455 17.13 3.96 -11.42
C TYR A 455 17.50 3.51 -12.83
N ALA A 456 18.53 4.13 -13.38
CA ALA A 456 19.04 3.82 -14.70
C ALA A 456 20.34 3.02 -14.61
N VAL A 457 20.59 2.19 -15.61
CA VAL A 457 21.84 1.46 -15.81
C VAL A 457 22.72 2.21 -16.81
N ASP A 458 24.03 2.13 -16.62
CA ASP A 458 24.99 2.69 -17.58
C ASP A 458 24.92 1.96 -18.94
N ILE A 459 24.56 2.69 -20.00
CA ILE A 459 24.43 2.18 -21.38
C ILE A 459 25.66 2.48 -22.26
N ARG A 460 26.78 2.94 -21.69
CA ARG A 460 28.00 3.27 -22.45
C ARG A 460 28.89 2.06 -22.78
N SER A 461 28.40 0.84 -22.55
CA SER A 461 29.18 -0.39 -22.79
C SER A 461 29.40 -0.64 -24.28
N SER A 462 30.60 -1.12 -24.64
CA SER A 462 30.95 -1.51 -26.02
C SER A 462 30.17 -2.72 -26.51
N THR A 463 29.54 -3.47 -25.61
CA THR A 463 28.72 -4.65 -25.88
C THR A 463 27.39 -4.30 -26.57
N ILE A 464 26.90 -3.06 -26.45
CA ILE A 464 25.64 -2.63 -27.06
C ILE A 464 25.88 -2.37 -28.55
N SER A 465 25.22 -3.17 -29.40
CA SER A 465 25.25 -2.98 -30.85
C SER A 465 24.16 -1.97 -31.26
N TRP A 466 24.56 -0.76 -31.65
CA TRP A 466 23.65 0.30 -32.07
C TRP A 466 23.21 0.14 -33.53
N ILE A 467 21.91 0.06 -33.79
CA ILE A 467 21.35 -0.14 -35.15
C ILE A 467 21.34 1.18 -35.95
N ASN A 468 21.02 2.29 -35.27
CA ASN A 468 20.99 3.63 -35.85
C ASN A 468 21.78 4.62 -34.98
N ASN A 469 22.19 5.72 -35.61
CA ASN A 469 22.75 6.88 -34.93
C ASN A 469 22.16 8.17 -35.51
N LEU A 470 21.37 8.87 -34.69
CA LEU A 470 20.65 10.06 -35.15
C LEU A 470 21.58 11.19 -35.59
N GLU A 471 22.82 11.25 -35.06
CA GLU A 471 23.76 12.33 -35.34
C GLU A 471 24.56 12.14 -36.64
N ILE A 472 24.80 10.87 -37.01
CA ILE A 472 25.72 10.50 -38.09
C ILE A 472 24.97 9.98 -39.32
N ASP A 473 23.88 9.25 -39.15
CA ASP A 473 23.23 8.56 -40.28
C ASP A 473 22.63 9.56 -41.27
N SER A 474 22.82 9.28 -42.56
CA SER A 474 22.33 10.13 -43.65
C SER A 474 20.82 10.31 -43.66
N LYS A 475 20.08 9.33 -43.11
CA LYS A 475 18.61 9.33 -42.99
C LYS A 475 18.07 10.50 -42.17
N TYR A 476 18.83 11.02 -41.20
CA TYR A 476 18.37 12.08 -40.27
C TYR A 476 18.92 13.46 -40.61
N ASN A 477 19.58 13.63 -41.76
CA ASN A 477 20.20 14.91 -42.15
C ASN A 477 19.21 16.06 -42.32
N SER A 478 17.93 15.79 -42.55
CA SER A 478 16.88 16.81 -42.62
C SER A 478 16.57 17.47 -41.27
N TRP A 479 16.97 16.85 -40.16
CA TRP A 479 16.61 17.31 -38.81
C TRP A 479 17.58 18.37 -38.29
N PRO A 480 17.11 19.37 -37.52
CA PRO A 480 17.97 20.35 -36.89
C PRO A 480 18.84 19.68 -35.81
N SER A 481 20.10 20.11 -35.68
CA SER A 481 21.05 19.57 -34.68
C SER A 481 21.19 20.44 -33.43
N SER A 482 20.45 21.54 -33.34
CA SER A 482 20.52 22.46 -32.19
C SER A 482 19.61 21.98 -31.06
N VAL A 483 20.18 21.87 -29.86
CA VAL A 483 19.48 21.53 -28.62
C VAL A 483 18.44 22.61 -28.25
N GLN A 484 18.66 23.86 -28.67
CA GLN A 484 17.74 24.98 -28.45
C GLN A 484 16.37 24.78 -29.12
N GLU A 485 16.29 23.90 -30.12
CA GLU A 485 15.00 23.57 -30.75
C GLU A 485 14.05 22.89 -29.76
N LEU A 486 14.53 22.34 -28.64
CA LEU A 486 13.68 21.83 -27.55
C LEU A 486 12.84 22.94 -26.88
N LEU A 487 13.30 24.20 -26.85
CA LEU A 487 12.62 25.30 -26.16
C LEU A 487 11.52 25.97 -27.00
N ARG A 488 11.49 25.72 -28.32
CA ARG A 488 10.51 26.35 -29.21
C ARG A 488 9.09 25.95 -28.82
N PRO A 489 8.09 26.83 -28.74
CA PRO A 489 6.73 26.41 -28.40
C PRO A 489 6.15 25.47 -29.48
N THR A 490 5.61 24.32 -29.06
CA THR A 490 4.90 23.34 -29.90
C THR A 490 3.61 22.91 -29.23
N PHE A 491 2.67 22.32 -29.98
CA PHE A 491 1.48 21.73 -29.39
C PHE A 491 1.87 20.56 -28.46
N PRO A 492 1.23 20.44 -27.28
CA PRO A 492 1.45 19.32 -26.37
C PRO A 492 1.20 17.98 -27.08
N GLY A 493 2.05 16.98 -26.81
CA GLY A 493 1.94 15.64 -27.39
C GLY A 493 2.68 15.42 -28.72
N VAL A 494 3.24 16.47 -29.34
CA VAL A 494 4.04 16.32 -30.56
C VAL A 494 5.52 16.07 -30.21
N ILE A 495 6.06 14.95 -30.69
CA ILE A 495 7.47 14.58 -30.53
C ILE A 495 8.34 15.40 -31.50
N ARG A 496 9.46 15.94 -31.00
CA ARG A 496 10.37 16.77 -31.79
C ARG A 496 11.43 15.92 -32.46
N GLN A 497 11.56 16.10 -33.77
CA GLN A 497 12.62 15.48 -34.56
C GLN A 497 13.88 16.33 -34.48
N ILE A 498 14.84 15.91 -33.65
CA ILE A 498 16.12 16.58 -33.46
C ILE A 498 17.24 15.59 -33.75
N ARG A 499 18.25 16.05 -34.48
CA ARG A 499 19.43 15.26 -34.88
C ARG A 499 20.44 15.13 -33.73
N LYS A 500 20.00 14.62 -32.58
CA LYS A 500 20.76 14.42 -31.34
C LYS A 500 20.24 13.19 -30.59
N ASN A 501 21.13 12.45 -29.93
CA ASN A 501 20.79 11.19 -29.25
C ASN A 501 20.19 11.40 -27.83
N PHE A 502 19.00 12.00 -27.74
CA PHE A 502 18.30 12.23 -26.45
C PHE A 502 17.65 10.97 -25.86
N HIS A 503 17.16 10.09 -26.72
CA HIS A 503 16.39 8.91 -26.33
C HIS A 503 17.08 7.67 -26.86
N ASN A 504 17.48 6.79 -25.95
CA ASN A 504 18.20 5.55 -26.23
C ASN A 504 17.35 4.38 -25.76
N PHE A 505 17.18 3.37 -26.61
CA PHE A 505 16.33 2.21 -26.39
C PHE A 505 17.17 0.96 -26.58
N VAL A 506 17.54 0.30 -25.48
CA VAL A 506 18.43 -0.87 -25.50
C VAL A 506 17.64 -2.11 -25.15
N LEU A 507 17.64 -3.09 -26.05
CA LEU A 507 16.99 -4.37 -25.88
C LEU A 507 17.99 -5.42 -25.41
N LEU A 508 17.74 -6.05 -24.26
CA LEU A 508 18.46 -7.22 -23.80
C LEU A 508 17.58 -8.45 -24.03
N LEU A 509 18.00 -9.30 -24.95
CA LEU A 509 17.16 -10.38 -25.47
C LEU A 509 17.93 -11.70 -25.44
N ASN A 510 17.21 -12.78 -25.13
CA ASN A 510 17.63 -14.12 -25.48
C ASN A 510 16.91 -14.52 -26.78
N PRO A 511 17.62 -14.69 -27.91
CA PRO A 511 17.00 -15.02 -29.19
C PRO A 511 16.15 -16.30 -29.19
N SER A 512 16.37 -17.20 -28.24
CA SER A 512 15.60 -18.44 -28.11
C SER A 512 14.24 -18.26 -27.42
N HIS A 513 13.96 -17.08 -26.86
CA HIS A 513 12.70 -16.76 -26.17
C HIS A 513 11.63 -16.27 -27.16
N GLU A 514 10.37 -16.69 -26.96
CA GLU A 514 9.24 -16.42 -27.85
C GLU A 514 8.95 -14.91 -28.01
N SER A 515 8.85 -14.19 -26.90
CA SER A 515 8.58 -12.74 -26.88
C SER A 515 9.69 -11.88 -27.52
N SER A 516 10.88 -12.42 -27.78
CA SER A 516 11.95 -11.64 -28.41
C SER A 516 11.64 -11.28 -29.86
N ALA A 517 10.88 -12.11 -30.58
CA ALA A 517 10.47 -11.80 -31.94
C ALA A 517 9.53 -10.57 -32.00
N GLU A 518 8.58 -10.50 -31.08
CA GLU A 518 7.62 -9.40 -30.98
C GLU A 518 8.32 -8.06 -30.65
N LEU A 519 9.24 -8.06 -29.68
CA LEU A 519 10.01 -6.88 -29.31
C LEU A 519 10.91 -6.37 -30.45
N LEU A 520 11.49 -7.28 -31.24
CA LEU A 520 12.26 -6.91 -32.44
C LEU A 520 11.36 -6.30 -33.52
N GLY A 521 10.12 -6.78 -33.67
CA GLY A 521 9.12 -6.20 -34.56
C GLY A 521 8.73 -4.77 -34.16
N VAL A 522 8.55 -4.50 -32.86
CA VAL A 522 8.31 -3.14 -32.35
C VAL A 522 9.50 -2.23 -32.62
N ALA A 523 10.74 -2.72 -32.44
CA ALA A 523 11.95 -1.97 -32.78
C ALA A 523 12.06 -1.65 -34.28
N GLU A 524 11.66 -2.58 -35.16
CA GLU A 524 11.57 -2.33 -36.59
C GLU A 524 10.57 -1.21 -36.91
N MET A 525 9.39 -1.26 -36.29
CA MET A 525 8.35 -0.24 -36.43
C MET A 525 8.86 1.16 -36.03
N PHE A 526 9.59 1.28 -34.93
CA PHE A 526 10.16 2.56 -34.50
C PHE A 526 11.17 3.12 -35.51
N LEU A 527 12.02 2.26 -36.08
CA LEU A 527 12.99 2.65 -37.10
C LEU A 527 12.31 3.05 -38.42
N SER A 528 11.27 2.32 -38.85
CA SER A 528 10.52 2.63 -40.08
C SER A 528 9.72 3.93 -39.97
N ASN A 529 9.18 4.24 -38.78
CA ASN A 529 8.39 5.45 -38.53
C ASN A 529 9.23 6.70 -38.26
N HIS A 530 10.57 6.60 -38.29
CA HIS A 530 11.50 7.71 -38.06
C HIS A 530 11.27 8.44 -36.73
N ILE A 531 11.00 7.67 -35.68
CA ILE A 531 10.93 8.19 -34.31
C ILE A 531 12.36 8.60 -33.90
N PRO A 532 12.55 9.74 -33.18
CA PRO A 532 13.86 10.19 -32.71
C PRO A 532 14.36 9.33 -31.54
N LEU A 533 14.57 8.04 -31.79
CA LEU A 533 14.96 7.02 -30.84
C LEU A 533 16.18 6.27 -31.39
N ARG A 534 17.22 6.12 -30.56
CA ARG A 534 18.41 5.33 -30.88
C ARG A 534 18.24 3.91 -30.35
N VAL A 535 18.16 2.92 -31.23
CA VAL A 535 17.91 1.51 -30.87
C VAL A 535 19.23 0.75 -30.77
N GLY A 536 19.43 0.05 -29.67
CA GLY A 536 20.58 -0.81 -29.40
C GLY A 536 20.16 -2.24 -29.03
N LEU A 537 20.99 -3.22 -29.38
CA LEU A 537 20.76 -4.64 -29.10
C LEU A 537 21.90 -5.22 -28.27
N VAL A 538 21.52 -6.06 -27.30
CA VAL A 538 22.43 -6.93 -26.56
C VAL A 538 21.83 -8.33 -26.53
N PHE A 539 22.58 -9.29 -27.05
CA PHE A 539 22.20 -10.69 -27.01
C PHE A 539 22.76 -11.34 -25.75
N VAL A 540 21.88 -11.94 -24.96
CA VAL A 540 22.26 -12.73 -23.79
C VAL A 540 21.97 -14.19 -24.10
N VAL A 541 23.04 -14.94 -24.36
CA VAL A 541 23.00 -16.37 -24.67
C VAL A 541 23.85 -17.11 -23.63
N ASP A 542 23.68 -18.43 -23.54
CA ASP A 542 24.45 -19.28 -22.62
C ASP A 542 25.96 -19.04 -22.82
N ASN A 543 26.76 -19.01 -21.76
CA ASN A 543 28.19 -18.73 -21.80
C ASN A 543 29.09 -19.99 -21.75
N ALA A 544 28.50 -21.19 -21.66
CA ALA A 544 29.27 -22.43 -21.60
C ALA A 544 30.04 -22.68 -22.91
N GLU A 545 31.35 -22.96 -22.78
CA GLU A 545 32.25 -23.22 -23.93
C GLU A 545 31.89 -24.50 -24.70
N ASP A 546 31.16 -25.41 -24.06
CA ASP A 546 30.71 -26.69 -24.64
C ASP A 546 29.50 -26.54 -25.58
N VAL A 547 28.80 -25.39 -25.54
CA VAL A 547 27.60 -25.14 -26.34
C VAL A 547 27.98 -24.47 -27.65
N ASP A 548 27.69 -25.15 -28.75
CA ASP A 548 28.02 -24.72 -30.11
C ASP A 548 26.82 -24.11 -30.85
N GLY A 549 27.09 -23.28 -31.87
CA GLY A 549 26.06 -22.64 -32.70
C GLY A 549 25.24 -23.62 -33.55
N LEU A 550 25.68 -24.87 -33.68
CA LEU A 550 24.90 -25.94 -34.31
C LEU A 550 23.90 -26.59 -33.35
N GLN A 551 24.08 -26.42 -32.04
CA GLN A 551 23.22 -27.00 -31.00
C GLN A 551 22.23 -25.99 -30.44
N ASP A 552 22.65 -24.73 -30.26
CA ASP A 552 21.81 -23.66 -29.75
C ASP A 552 21.53 -22.59 -30.82
N ALA A 553 20.25 -22.34 -31.06
CA ALA A 553 19.77 -21.34 -32.01
C ALA A 553 20.13 -19.90 -31.57
N GLY A 554 20.23 -19.64 -30.27
CA GLY A 554 20.62 -18.34 -29.75
C GLY A 554 22.06 -17.98 -30.10
N VAL A 555 22.98 -18.92 -29.88
CA VAL A 555 24.40 -18.79 -30.25
C VAL A 555 24.55 -18.70 -31.78
N ALA A 556 23.75 -19.47 -32.54
CA ALA A 556 23.75 -19.42 -33.99
C ALA A 556 23.42 -18.02 -34.52
N LEU A 557 22.36 -17.41 -33.98
CA LEU A 557 21.90 -16.09 -34.39
C LEU A 557 22.91 -15.00 -34.01
N LEU A 558 23.50 -15.08 -32.82
CA LEU A 558 24.54 -14.13 -32.40
C LEU A 558 25.75 -14.16 -33.34
N ARG A 559 26.26 -15.34 -33.68
CA ARG A 559 27.40 -15.49 -34.60
C ARG A 559 27.05 -15.02 -36.00
N ALA A 560 25.86 -15.35 -36.50
CA ALA A 560 25.36 -14.87 -37.78
C ALA A 560 25.25 -13.34 -37.82
N TYR A 561 24.75 -12.73 -36.74
CA TYR A 561 24.66 -11.28 -36.61
C TYR A 561 26.03 -10.61 -36.64
N ASN A 562 26.98 -11.12 -35.85
CA ASN A 562 28.34 -10.58 -35.80
C ASN A 562 29.05 -10.69 -37.15
N TYR A 563 28.85 -11.79 -37.87
CA TYR A 563 29.38 -11.97 -39.23
C TYR A 563 28.84 -10.88 -40.18
N VAL A 564 27.52 -10.71 -40.26
CA VAL A 564 26.89 -9.73 -41.17
C VAL A 564 27.23 -8.30 -40.77
N ALA A 565 27.32 -8.02 -39.47
CA ALA A 565 27.67 -6.69 -38.96
C ALA A 565 29.11 -6.29 -39.30
N GLN A 566 30.06 -7.24 -39.30
CA GLN A 566 31.46 -6.97 -39.64
C GLN A 566 31.69 -6.86 -41.16
N GLU A 567 30.98 -7.64 -41.97
CA GLU A 567 31.16 -7.66 -43.42
C GLU A 567 30.39 -6.55 -44.15
N VAL A 568 29.19 -6.18 -43.65
CA VAL A 568 28.30 -5.24 -44.34
C VAL A 568 28.03 -4.01 -43.47
N ASP A 569 27.06 -4.11 -42.56
CA ASP A 569 26.62 -3.03 -41.67
C ASP A 569 25.65 -3.58 -40.61
N THR A 570 25.56 -2.90 -39.48
CA THR A 570 24.70 -3.25 -38.34
C THR A 570 23.21 -3.15 -38.70
N ASN A 571 22.83 -2.16 -39.52
CA ASN A 571 21.44 -2.02 -39.98
C ASN A 571 21.02 -3.19 -40.88
N TYR A 572 21.91 -3.64 -41.77
CA TYR A 572 21.66 -4.80 -42.62
C TYR A 572 21.63 -6.11 -41.82
N ALA A 573 22.48 -6.23 -40.80
CA ALA A 573 22.46 -7.35 -39.86
C ALA A 573 21.12 -7.44 -39.11
N PHE A 574 20.57 -6.30 -38.68
CA PHE A 574 19.25 -6.23 -38.04
C PHE A 574 18.11 -6.68 -38.97
N GLN A 575 18.10 -6.20 -40.21
CA GLN A 575 17.14 -6.63 -41.24
C GLN A 575 17.25 -8.14 -41.54
N THR A 576 18.46 -8.68 -41.50
CA THR A 576 18.70 -10.11 -41.67
C THR A 576 18.12 -10.92 -40.52
N ILE A 577 18.26 -10.46 -39.27
CA ILE A 577 17.61 -11.07 -38.11
C ILE A 577 16.08 -11.07 -38.26
N ILE A 578 15.49 -9.94 -38.65
CA ILE A 578 14.04 -9.86 -38.87
C ILE A 578 13.60 -10.87 -39.94
N SER A 579 14.38 -11.02 -41.01
CA SER A 579 14.10 -12.02 -42.05
C SER A 579 14.21 -13.48 -41.55
N MET A 580 15.03 -13.74 -40.53
CA MET A 580 15.11 -15.03 -39.84
C MET A 580 13.87 -15.29 -38.99
N TYR A 581 13.40 -14.29 -38.23
CA TYR A 581 12.19 -14.41 -37.41
C TYR A 581 10.91 -14.46 -38.23
N ASN A 582 10.82 -13.76 -39.36
CA ASN A 582 9.67 -13.82 -40.27
C ASN A 582 9.45 -15.21 -40.91
N LYS A 583 10.45 -16.10 -40.86
CA LYS A 583 10.33 -17.50 -41.29
C LYS A 583 9.81 -18.43 -40.18
N VAL A 584 9.74 -17.96 -38.94
CA VAL A 584 9.26 -18.71 -37.79
C VAL A 584 7.75 -18.52 -37.68
N ASN A 585 6.99 -19.60 -37.45
CA ASN A 585 5.55 -19.47 -37.21
C ASN A 585 5.30 -18.83 -35.83
N ALA A 586 4.24 -18.03 -35.70
CA ALA A 586 3.89 -17.38 -34.44
C ALA A 586 3.77 -18.42 -33.30
N GLY A 587 4.60 -18.28 -32.27
CA GLY A 587 4.67 -19.17 -31.10
C GLY A 587 5.65 -20.34 -31.19
N GLU A 588 6.39 -20.50 -32.29
CA GLU A 588 7.48 -21.48 -32.38
C GLU A 588 8.82 -20.88 -31.95
N LYS A 589 9.64 -21.66 -31.24
CA LYS A 589 11.01 -21.27 -30.89
C LYS A 589 11.90 -21.24 -32.12
N LEU A 590 12.86 -20.31 -32.15
CA LEU A 590 13.91 -20.26 -33.15
C LEU A 590 14.68 -21.59 -33.15
N LYS A 591 14.77 -22.24 -34.32
CA LYS A 591 15.59 -23.43 -34.56
C LYS A 591 16.80 -23.05 -35.40
N VAL A 592 17.89 -23.78 -35.21
CA VAL A 592 19.15 -23.60 -35.96
C VAL A 592 18.91 -23.72 -37.48
N GLU A 593 17.99 -24.60 -37.90
CA GLU A 593 17.61 -24.78 -39.32
C GLU A 593 17.14 -23.49 -40.00
N HIS A 594 16.43 -22.62 -39.27
CA HIS A 594 15.96 -21.35 -39.84
C HIS A 594 17.12 -20.39 -40.12
N VAL A 595 18.10 -20.33 -39.21
CA VAL A 595 19.31 -19.51 -39.35
C VAL A 595 20.15 -19.99 -40.53
N ILE A 596 20.38 -21.30 -40.64
CA ILE A 596 21.14 -21.91 -41.75
C ILE A 596 20.45 -21.61 -43.08
N SER A 597 19.12 -21.77 -43.18
CA SER A 597 18.38 -21.53 -44.43
C SER A 597 18.45 -20.08 -44.94
N VAL A 598 18.63 -19.10 -44.04
CA VAL A 598 18.79 -17.69 -44.41
C VAL A 598 20.23 -17.42 -44.85
N LEU A 599 21.20 -17.94 -44.10
CA LEU A 599 22.62 -17.80 -44.41
C LEU A 599 22.98 -18.44 -45.77
N GLU A 600 22.51 -19.65 -46.06
CA GLU A 600 22.76 -20.32 -47.34
C GLU A 600 22.15 -19.56 -48.53
N LYS A 601 21.01 -18.90 -48.32
CA LYS A 601 20.32 -18.13 -49.37
C LYS A 601 21.02 -16.80 -49.64
N GLN A 602 21.50 -16.11 -48.60
CA GLN A 602 22.14 -14.80 -48.73
C GLN A 602 23.63 -14.89 -49.06
N TYR A 603 24.32 -15.93 -48.57
CA TYR A 603 25.76 -16.13 -48.74
C TYR A 603 26.06 -17.56 -49.25
N PRO A 604 25.80 -17.86 -50.54
CA PRO A 604 26.04 -19.18 -51.10
C PRO A 604 27.52 -19.60 -51.16
N TYR A 605 28.43 -18.64 -50.97
CA TYR A 605 29.88 -18.81 -51.14
C TYR A 605 30.64 -19.09 -49.84
N VAL A 606 29.96 -19.05 -48.69
CA VAL A 606 30.60 -19.19 -47.37
C VAL A 606 30.11 -20.47 -46.71
N GLU A 607 31.05 -21.28 -46.20
CA GLU A 607 30.70 -22.49 -45.46
C GLU A 607 30.09 -22.10 -44.12
N VAL A 608 28.86 -22.53 -43.87
CA VAL A 608 28.13 -22.23 -42.61
C VAL A 608 28.90 -22.69 -41.37
N ASN A 609 29.70 -23.76 -41.49
CA ASN A 609 30.55 -24.27 -40.42
C ASN A 609 31.69 -23.31 -40.02
N SER A 610 32.17 -22.45 -40.92
CA SER A 610 33.21 -21.46 -40.56
C SER A 610 32.65 -20.31 -39.71
N ILE A 611 31.33 -20.08 -39.77
CA ILE A 611 30.63 -19.06 -38.97
C ILE A 611 30.10 -19.67 -37.67
N LEU A 612 29.49 -20.86 -37.75
CA LEU A 612 28.77 -21.49 -36.64
C LEU A 612 29.59 -22.48 -35.82
N GLY A 613 30.76 -22.91 -36.26
CA GLY A 613 31.55 -23.95 -35.59
C GLY A 613 32.31 -23.47 -34.34
N ILE A 614 32.93 -24.43 -33.66
CA ILE A 614 33.56 -24.28 -32.33
C ILE A 614 34.69 -23.23 -32.30
N ASP A 615 35.49 -23.13 -33.37
CA ASP A 615 36.63 -22.19 -33.48
C ASP A 615 36.26 -20.86 -34.19
N SER A 616 34.99 -20.46 -34.16
CA SER A 616 34.51 -19.26 -34.84
C SER A 616 35.11 -17.98 -34.24
N ALA A 617 35.64 -17.10 -35.09
CA ALA A 617 36.15 -15.78 -34.69
C ALA A 617 35.04 -14.81 -34.19
N TYR A 618 33.77 -15.17 -34.37
CA TYR A 618 32.61 -14.32 -34.11
C TYR A 618 31.96 -14.55 -32.72
N ASP A 619 32.67 -15.21 -31.79
CA ASP A 619 32.17 -15.56 -30.45
C ASP A 619 32.48 -14.51 -29.36
N GLN A 620 33.29 -13.47 -29.65
CA GLN A 620 33.76 -12.50 -28.65
C GLN A 620 32.61 -11.79 -27.90
N ASN A 621 31.56 -11.38 -28.61
CA ASN A 621 30.41 -10.67 -28.02
C ASN A 621 29.56 -11.55 -27.08
N ARG A 622 29.72 -12.88 -27.12
CA ARG A 622 28.97 -13.82 -26.29
C ARG A 622 29.32 -13.65 -24.81
N LYS A 623 30.62 -13.68 -24.50
CA LYS A 623 31.14 -13.52 -23.13
C LYS A 623 30.90 -12.10 -22.62
N GLU A 624 31.07 -11.09 -23.48
CA GLU A 624 30.85 -9.69 -23.15
C GLU A 624 29.36 -9.38 -22.89
N GLY A 625 28.45 -9.90 -23.73
CA GLY A 625 27.00 -9.80 -23.57
C GLY A 625 26.51 -10.33 -22.23
N TYR A 626 26.94 -11.56 -21.91
CA TYR A 626 26.59 -12.21 -20.65
C TYR A 626 27.21 -11.50 -19.44
N SER A 627 28.47 -11.08 -19.52
CA SER A 627 29.13 -10.31 -18.45
C SER A 627 28.44 -8.96 -18.21
N TYR A 628 27.98 -8.28 -19.26
CA TYR A 628 27.23 -7.04 -19.13
C TYR A 628 25.86 -7.28 -18.47
N TYR A 629 25.15 -8.36 -18.84
CA TYR A 629 23.91 -8.75 -18.18
C TYR A 629 24.11 -9.01 -16.67
N GLU A 630 25.14 -9.78 -16.29
CA GLU A 630 25.46 -10.03 -14.88
C GLU A 630 25.89 -8.77 -14.11
N GLN A 631 26.66 -7.90 -14.75
CA GLN A 631 27.11 -6.64 -14.16
C GLN A 631 25.95 -5.70 -13.88
N THR A 632 25.06 -5.54 -14.86
CA THR A 632 23.92 -4.62 -14.77
C THR A 632 22.86 -5.13 -13.81
N GLY A 633 22.75 -6.45 -13.61
CA GLY A 633 21.82 -7.06 -12.65
C GLY A 633 20.35 -6.80 -13.00
N VAL A 634 20.09 -6.51 -14.28
CA VAL A 634 18.74 -6.32 -14.80
C VAL A 634 17.97 -7.64 -14.69
N GLY A 635 16.65 -7.55 -14.52
CA GLY A 635 15.78 -8.66 -14.14
C GLY A 635 15.70 -9.82 -15.14
N PRO A 636 14.68 -10.69 -15.03
CA PRO A 636 14.52 -11.79 -15.97
C PRO A 636 14.36 -11.27 -17.40
N LEU A 637 15.01 -11.95 -18.36
CA LEU A 637 14.91 -11.62 -19.79
C LEU A 637 13.54 -12.05 -20.35
N PRO A 638 13.03 -11.38 -21.40
CA PRO A 638 13.59 -10.20 -22.07
C PRO A 638 13.36 -8.90 -21.28
N ILE A 639 14.27 -7.93 -21.43
CA ILE A 639 14.12 -6.60 -20.80
C ILE A 639 14.51 -5.48 -21.76
N VAL A 640 13.85 -4.34 -21.60
CA VAL A 640 14.03 -3.14 -22.42
C VAL A 640 14.47 -2.00 -21.52
N LEU A 641 15.52 -1.29 -21.93
CA LEU A 641 16.05 -0.13 -21.22
C LEU A 641 15.76 1.14 -22.02
N PHE A 642 15.05 2.10 -21.41
CA PHE A 642 14.86 3.45 -21.96
C PHE A 642 15.77 4.44 -21.23
N ASN A 643 16.76 5.01 -21.92
CA ASN A 643 17.81 5.85 -21.33
C ASN A 643 18.48 5.21 -20.10
N GLY A 644 18.61 3.88 -20.12
CA GLY A 644 19.15 3.08 -19.01
C GLY A 644 18.11 2.59 -18.01
N MET A 645 16.88 3.12 -18.00
CA MET A 645 15.83 2.70 -17.07
C MET A 645 15.14 1.42 -17.57
N PRO A 646 15.08 0.34 -16.76
CA PRO A 646 14.39 -0.89 -17.16
C PRO A 646 12.86 -0.73 -17.14
N LEU A 647 12.20 -1.14 -18.21
CA LEU A 647 10.74 -1.25 -18.27
C LEU A 647 10.23 -2.47 -17.49
N GLN A 648 9.06 -2.33 -16.89
CA GLN A 648 8.40 -3.41 -16.16
C GLN A 648 7.83 -4.44 -17.12
N LYS A 649 7.61 -5.67 -16.66
CA LYS A 649 7.20 -6.79 -17.54
C LYS A 649 5.83 -6.54 -18.18
N GLU A 650 4.92 -5.92 -17.44
CA GLU A 650 3.58 -5.54 -17.89
C GLU A 650 3.67 -4.55 -19.07
N GLN A 651 4.66 -3.67 -19.05
CA GLN A 651 4.91 -2.67 -20.09
C GLN A 651 5.62 -3.25 -21.33
N LEU A 652 5.97 -4.54 -21.33
CA LEU A 652 6.63 -5.21 -22.45
C LEU A 652 5.65 -5.78 -23.49
N ASP A 653 4.34 -5.75 -23.21
CA ASP A 653 3.33 -6.13 -24.19
C ASP A 653 3.41 -5.20 -25.41
N PRO A 654 3.41 -5.70 -26.66
CA PRO A 654 3.72 -4.89 -27.84
C PRO A 654 2.85 -3.63 -28.01
N ASP A 655 1.55 -3.75 -27.74
CA ASP A 655 0.59 -2.65 -27.83
C ASP A 655 0.83 -1.58 -26.74
N GLU A 656 1.19 -2.01 -25.53
CA GLU A 656 1.48 -1.10 -24.42
C GLU A 656 2.86 -0.47 -24.58
N LEU A 657 3.86 -1.21 -25.04
CA LEU A 657 5.25 -0.78 -25.18
C LEU A 657 5.38 0.45 -26.08
N GLU A 658 4.60 0.54 -27.17
CA GLU A 658 4.54 1.73 -28.01
C GLU A 658 4.07 2.94 -27.19
N THR A 659 2.91 2.81 -26.53
CA THR A 659 2.30 3.90 -25.77
C THR A 659 3.17 4.36 -24.60
N VAL A 660 3.78 3.42 -23.86
CA VAL A 660 4.69 3.66 -22.74
C VAL A 660 5.94 4.39 -23.22
N THR A 661 6.54 3.93 -24.33
CA THR A 661 7.72 4.58 -24.91
C THR A 661 7.42 6.01 -25.35
N MET A 662 6.26 6.25 -25.99
CA MET A 662 5.84 7.60 -26.39
C MET A 662 5.62 8.52 -25.17
N HIS A 663 4.96 8.01 -24.13
CA HIS A 663 4.78 8.76 -22.88
C HIS A 663 6.12 9.10 -22.23
N LYS A 664 7.07 8.15 -22.18
CA LYS A 664 8.39 8.37 -21.59
C LYS A 664 9.24 9.36 -22.38
N ILE A 665 9.10 9.40 -23.71
CA ILE A 665 9.71 10.43 -24.55
C ILE A 665 9.19 11.82 -24.16
N LEU A 666 7.87 11.99 -24.01
CA LEU A 666 7.27 13.28 -23.64
C LEU A 666 7.68 13.72 -22.23
N GLU A 667 7.69 12.79 -21.28
CA GLU A 667 8.13 13.05 -19.90
C GLU A 667 9.60 13.50 -19.86
N THR A 668 10.50 12.73 -20.48
CA THR A 668 11.94 13.06 -20.51
C THR A 668 12.25 14.31 -21.31
N THR A 669 11.44 14.65 -22.32
CA THR A 669 11.57 15.90 -23.07
C THR A 669 11.43 17.12 -22.15
N SER A 670 10.49 17.09 -21.19
CA SER A 670 10.31 18.19 -20.24
C SER A 670 11.53 18.38 -19.32
N TYR A 671 12.18 17.28 -18.94
CA TYR A 671 13.42 17.29 -18.18
C TYR A 671 14.56 17.95 -18.97
N PHE A 672 14.76 17.54 -20.23
CA PHE A 672 15.79 18.15 -21.08
C PHE A 672 15.49 19.62 -21.39
N GLN A 673 14.23 20.01 -21.59
CA GLN A 673 13.85 21.42 -21.76
C GLN A 673 14.28 22.26 -20.56
N ARG A 674 14.07 21.75 -19.33
CA ARG A 674 14.53 22.44 -18.11
C ARG A 674 16.06 22.55 -18.06
N ALA A 675 16.78 21.47 -18.35
CA ALA A 675 18.24 21.46 -18.37
C ALA A 675 18.83 22.46 -19.39
N VAL A 676 18.23 22.55 -20.58
CA VAL A 676 18.64 23.49 -21.62
C VAL A 676 18.30 24.92 -21.24
N TYR A 677 17.14 25.15 -20.63
CA TYR A 677 16.74 26.48 -20.14
C TYR A 677 17.68 27.00 -19.04
N LEU A 678 18.13 26.12 -18.14
CA LEU A 678 19.11 26.45 -17.09
C LEU A 678 20.55 26.55 -17.64
N GLY A 679 20.79 26.17 -18.89
CA GLY A 679 22.11 26.19 -19.52
C GLY A 679 23.04 25.05 -19.11
N GLU A 680 22.51 23.99 -18.51
CA GLU A 680 23.28 22.81 -18.10
C GLU A 680 23.70 21.95 -19.29
N LEU A 681 22.87 21.90 -20.34
CA LEU A 681 23.13 21.16 -21.57
C LEU A 681 23.40 22.12 -22.73
N SER A 682 24.60 22.03 -23.31
CA SER A 682 25.01 22.81 -24.49
C SER A 682 25.07 21.95 -25.76
N ASN A 683 25.22 22.59 -26.92
CA ASN A 683 25.27 21.88 -28.21
C ASN A 683 26.52 20.99 -28.39
N ASP A 684 27.62 21.35 -27.71
CA ASP A 684 28.94 20.72 -27.87
C ASP A 684 29.13 19.49 -26.96
N GLN A 685 28.25 19.29 -25.99
CA GLN A 685 28.28 18.13 -25.09
C GLN A 685 27.58 16.92 -25.73
N ASP A 686 28.07 15.71 -25.39
CA ASP A 686 27.36 14.47 -25.71
C ASP A 686 26.20 14.31 -24.72
N VAL A 687 25.00 14.20 -25.27
CA VAL A 687 23.77 14.03 -24.50
C VAL A 687 23.79 12.71 -23.74
N VAL A 688 24.35 11.64 -24.32
CA VAL A 688 24.41 10.33 -23.65
C VAL A 688 25.32 10.41 -22.43
N GLU A 689 26.45 11.10 -22.52
CA GLU A 689 27.34 11.32 -21.38
C GLU A 689 26.66 12.15 -20.28
N TYR A 690 25.91 13.19 -20.65
CA TYR A 690 25.13 13.97 -19.70
C TYR A 690 24.05 13.13 -19.00
N ILE A 691 23.33 12.26 -19.70
CA ILE A 691 22.33 11.36 -19.08
C ILE A 691 23.03 10.38 -18.13
N MET A 692 24.16 9.81 -18.55
CA MET A 692 24.84 8.75 -17.79
C MET A 692 25.65 9.26 -16.58
N THR A 693 25.88 10.57 -16.47
CA THR A 693 26.50 11.20 -15.30
C THR A 693 25.49 11.63 -14.24
N GLN A 694 24.19 11.45 -14.49
CA GLN A 694 23.14 11.77 -13.53
C GLN A 694 23.22 10.85 -12.29
N PRO A 695 22.84 11.36 -11.10
CA PRO A 695 22.95 10.63 -9.85
C PRO A 695 22.02 9.40 -9.76
N ASN A 696 21.01 9.29 -10.62
CA ASN A 696 20.11 8.13 -10.69
C ASN A 696 20.71 6.94 -11.47
N VAL A 697 21.84 7.15 -12.15
CA VAL A 697 22.50 6.11 -12.95
C VAL A 697 23.42 5.29 -12.05
N VAL A 698 23.12 4.01 -11.95
CA VAL A 698 23.85 3.05 -11.11
C VAL A 698 24.52 1.98 -11.99
N PRO A 699 25.68 1.45 -11.58
CA PRO A 699 26.37 0.41 -12.35
C PRO A 699 25.66 -0.94 -12.31
N ARG A 700 24.89 -1.22 -11.24
CA ARG A 700 24.15 -2.46 -11.04
C ARG A 700 22.84 -2.18 -10.33
N ILE A 701 21.76 -2.70 -10.89
CA ILE A 701 20.44 -2.73 -10.25
C ILE A 701 20.34 -4.01 -9.42
N ASN A 702 19.84 -3.89 -8.20
CA ASN A 702 19.52 -5.02 -7.35
C ASN A 702 18.05 -4.96 -6.98
N SER A 703 17.26 -5.86 -7.57
CA SER A 703 15.82 -5.92 -7.33
C SER A 703 15.48 -6.02 -5.85
N ARG A 704 16.27 -6.74 -5.03
CA ARG A 704 16.03 -6.89 -3.59
C ARG A 704 16.13 -5.58 -2.80
N ILE A 705 16.97 -4.65 -3.23
CA ILE A 705 17.15 -3.34 -2.57
C ILE A 705 16.08 -2.35 -3.05
N LEU A 706 15.70 -2.47 -4.32
CA LEU A 706 14.76 -1.56 -4.98
C LEU A 706 13.30 -2.02 -4.89
N MET A 707 12.99 -3.13 -4.18
CA MET A 707 11.59 -3.52 -3.97
C MET A 707 10.85 -2.41 -3.21
N SER A 708 9.65 -2.08 -3.72
CA SER A 708 8.74 -1.11 -3.12
C SER A 708 8.16 -1.63 -1.81
N ASP A 709 7.89 -2.94 -1.74
CA ASP A 709 7.40 -3.61 -0.54
C ASP A 709 8.55 -3.88 0.41
N ARG A 710 8.64 -3.07 1.47
CA ARG A 710 9.63 -3.19 2.54
C ARG A 710 8.94 -3.58 3.83
N GLU A 711 9.45 -4.62 4.47
CA GLU A 711 9.09 -4.95 5.84
C GLU A 711 9.92 -4.09 6.79
N TYR A 712 9.24 -3.37 7.68
CA TYR A 712 9.87 -2.47 8.64
C TYR A 712 9.96 -3.15 10.00
N LEU A 713 11.16 -3.18 10.57
CA LEU A 713 11.36 -3.58 11.96
C LEU A 713 11.01 -2.41 12.89
N ASP A 714 10.13 -2.67 13.84
CA ASP A 714 9.72 -1.67 14.83
C ASP A 714 10.73 -1.62 15.99
N LEU A 715 11.52 -0.54 16.02
CA LEU A 715 12.55 -0.27 17.04
C LEU A 715 12.07 0.69 18.13
N THR A 716 10.76 0.92 18.25
CA THR A 716 10.21 1.92 19.18
C THR A 716 10.10 1.45 20.62
N ALA A 717 10.13 0.13 20.87
CA ALA A 717 10.02 -0.42 22.21
C ALA A 717 11.30 -0.16 23.03
N ASN A 718 11.13 0.32 24.26
CA ASN A 718 12.21 0.45 25.23
C ASN A 718 12.02 -0.60 26.32
N ASN A 719 12.80 -1.66 26.27
CA ASN A 719 12.84 -2.68 27.31
C ASN A 719 14.27 -2.86 27.84
N ASN A 720 14.41 -3.55 28.98
CA ASN A 720 15.70 -3.89 29.59
C ASN A 720 16.01 -5.39 29.43
N PHE A 721 15.49 -6.02 28.37
CA PHE A 721 15.68 -7.44 28.13
C PHE A 721 16.93 -7.68 27.26
N TYR A 722 17.54 -8.85 27.42
CA TYR A 722 18.76 -9.27 26.73
C TYR A 722 18.60 -10.67 26.15
N VAL A 723 19.40 -10.97 25.13
CA VAL A 723 19.34 -12.20 24.31
C VAL A 723 19.88 -13.45 25.03
N GLU A 724 20.59 -13.27 26.16
CA GLU A 724 21.20 -14.35 26.96
C GLU A 724 20.16 -15.29 27.62
N ASP A 725 18.98 -14.77 27.99
CA ASP A 725 17.89 -15.55 28.57
C ASP A 725 16.89 -16.02 27.50
N TYR A 726 17.19 -17.15 26.87
CA TYR A 726 16.37 -17.72 25.80
C TYR A 726 14.91 -18.00 26.22
N ALA A 727 14.71 -18.54 27.43
CA ALA A 727 13.38 -18.92 27.90
C ALA A 727 12.47 -17.69 27.96
N ARG A 728 12.99 -16.56 28.47
CA ARG A 728 12.26 -15.31 28.51
C ARG A 728 12.14 -14.67 27.12
N PHE A 729 13.20 -14.70 26.33
CA PHE A 729 13.22 -14.15 24.97
C PHE A 729 12.17 -14.78 24.05
N SER A 730 11.97 -16.10 24.15
CA SER A 730 11.00 -16.82 23.33
C SER A 730 9.55 -16.35 23.54
N THR A 731 9.23 -15.87 24.74
CA THR A 731 7.88 -15.42 25.14
C THR A 731 7.60 -13.94 24.85
N LEU A 732 8.60 -13.19 24.37
CA LEU A 732 8.43 -11.77 24.07
C LEU A 732 7.71 -11.55 22.72
N ASP A 733 6.98 -10.45 22.62
CA ASP A 733 6.40 -9.94 21.37
C ASP A 733 7.50 -9.49 20.40
N SER A 734 7.20 -9.40 19.10
CA SER A 734 8.20 -9.06 18.07
C SER A 734 8.91 -7.72 18.33
N LYS A 735 8.17 -6.72 18.83
CA LYS A 735 8.74 -5.40 19.18
C LYS A 735 9.73 -5.51 20.34
N ASP A 736 9.38 -6.29 21.34
CA ASP A 736 10.22 -6.52 22.51
C ASP A 736 11.45 -7.38 22.18
N LYS A 737 11.30 -8.38 21.31
CA LYS A 737 12.43 -9.15 20.77
C LYS A 737 13.42 -8.25 20.03
N THR A 738 12.91 -7.35 19.20
CA THR A 738 13.73 -6.39 18.45
C THR A 738 14.52 -5.48 19.39
N ALA A 739 13.86 -4.93 20.43
CA ALA A 739 14.51 -4.11 21.44
C ALA A 739 15.54 -4.90 22.28
N ALA A 740 15.24 -6.15 22.64
CA ALA A 740 16.16 -7.01 23.37
C ALA A 740 17.44 -7.32 22.58
N ILE A 741 17.30 -7.55 21.27
CA ILE A 741 18.45 -7.71 20.37
C ILE A 741 19.23 -6.42 20.28
N ALA A 742 18.57 -5.29 20.06
CA ALA A 742 19.23 -3.98 19.98
C ALA A 742 20.05 -3.68 21.24
N ASN A 743 19.55 -4.06 22.43
CA ASN A 743 20.25 -3.91 23.70
C ASN A 743 21.48 -4.81 23.85
N SER A 744 21.42 -6.05 23.33
CA SER A 744 22.55 -6.99 23.38
C SER A 744 23.59 -6.79 22.27
N MET A 745 23.30 -5.95 21.28
CA MET A 745 24.15 -5.81 20.10
C MET A 745 25.36 -4.91 20.36
N THR A 746 26.54 -5.50 20.20
CA THR A 746 27.81 -4.77 20.12
C THR A 746 28.09 -4.40 18.67
N TYR A 747 28.13 -3.11 18.37
CA TYR A 747 28.36 -2.63 17.01
C TYR A 747 29.85 -2.54 16.67
N LEU A 748 30.23 -3.10 15.53
CA LEU A 748 31.53 -2.80 14.92
C LEU A 748 31.49 -1.38 14.35
N THR A 749 32.56 -0.62 14.57
CA THR A 749 32.76 0.73 14.04
C THR A 749 34.16 0.88 13.46
N LYS A 750 34.36 1.89 12.61
CA LYS A 750 35.70 2.32 12.18
C LYS A 750 36.24 3.34 13.16
N LYS A 751 37.49 3.17 13.62
CA LYS A 751 38.24 4.17 14.39
C LYS A 751 38.46 5.39 13.48
N GLY A 752 38.04 6.57 13.93
CA GLY A 752 38.25 7.81 13.18
C GLY A 752 39.75 8.06 13.00
N MET A 753 40.15 8.56 11.83
CA MET A 753 41.53 8.96 11.53
C MET A 753 41.93 10.29 12.23
N SER A 754 41.40 10.54 13.43
CA SER A 754 41.71 11.72 14.25
C SER A 754 42.79 11.33 15.25
N SER A 755 43.92 12.03 15.19
CA SER A 755 45.13 11.85 16.00
C SER A 755 44.97 12.18 17.51
N LYS A 756 43.74 12.19 18.03
CA LYS A 756 43.44 12.40 19.45
C LYS A 756 42.43 11.37 19.91
N GLU A 757 42.93 10.35 20.60
CA GLU A 757 42.24 9.13 21.05
C GLU A 757 41.15 9.33 22.11
N ILE A 758 40.59 10.54 22.28
CA ILE A 758 39.77 10.89 23.45
C ILE A 758 38.28 11.15 23.09
N TYR A 759 37.89 11.28 21.82
CA TYR A 759 36.51 11.67 21.44
C TYR A 759 35.87 10.81 20.31
N ASP A 760 36.24 9.53 20.17
CA ASP A 760 35.74 8.69 19.06
C ASP A 760 34.35 8.05 19.34
N ASP A 761 33.96 7.90 20.62
CA ASP A 761 32.62 7.40 21.02
C ASP A 761 31.52 8.47 20.88
N THR A 762 31.89 9.74 20.73
CA THR A 762 30.96 10.86 20.54
C THR A 762 30.56 11.11 19.08
N PHE A 763 31.16 10.41 18.10
CA PHE A 763 30.80 10.57 16.70
C PHE A 763 29.53 9.78 16.38
N VAL A 764 28.43 10.50 16.16
CA VAL A 764 27.14 9.90 15.77
C VAL A 764 27.26 9.29 14.37
N ARG A 765 27.08 7.97 14.29
CA ARG A 765 27.06 7.23 13.03
C ARG A 765 25.60 7.06 12.60
N PRO A 766 25.17 7.69 11.49
CA PRO A 766 23.75 7.74 11.13
C PRO A 766 23.20 6.41 10.60
N VAL A 767 24.04 5.53 10.05
CA VAL A 767 23.58 4.30 9.37
C VAL A 767 23.97 3.05 10.14
N THR A 768 22.99 2.19 10.41
CA THR A 768 23.15 0.91 11.11
C THR A 768 22.84 -0.22 10.14
N PHE A 769 23.78 -1.14 9.93
CA PHE A 769 23.54 -2.37 9.16
C PHE A 769 23.48 -3.56 10.12
N TRP A 770 22.37 -4.28 10.13
CA TRP A 770 22.27 -5.58 10.77
C TRP A 770 22.44 -6.66 9.70
N ILE A 771 23.53 -7.41 9.79
CA ILE A 771 23.82 -8.50 8.85
C ILE A 771 23.26 -9.78 9.46
N VAL A 772 22.24 -10.34 8.80
CA VAL A 772 21.62 -11.62 9.17
C VAL A 772 22.15 -12.69 8.21
N GLY A 773 22.71 -13.76 8.75
CA GLY A 773 23.17 -14.87 7.93
C GLY A 773 23.71 -16.04 8.75
N ASP A 774 23.88 -17.17 8.08
CA ASP A 774 24.56 -18.33 8.60
C ASP A 774 26.07 -18.14 8.44
N PHE A 775 26.76 -17.72 9.50
CA PHE A 775 28.20 -17.42 9.44
C PHE A 775 29.09 -18.66 9.41
N ASP A 776 28.53 -19.85 9.61
CA ASP A 776 29.26 -21.11 9.46
C ASP A 776 29.29 -21.54 7.99
N LYS A 777 28.33 -21.07 7.15
CA LYS A 777 28.30 -21.32 5.70
C LYS A 777 29.12 -20.32 4.86
N PRO A 778 29.71 -20.74 3.71
CA PRO A 778 30.49 -19.86 2.83
C PRO A 778 29.74 -18.59 2.38
N SER A 779 28.46 -18.71 2.03
CA SER A 779 27.64 -17.58 1.55
C SER A 779 27.44 -16.50 2.61
N GLY A 780 27.15 -16.89 3.87
CA GLY A 780 27.01 -15.94 4.97
C GLY A 780 28.35 -15.31 5.38
N ARG A 781 29.45 -16.08 5.31
CA ARG A 781 30.81 -15.56 5.52
C ARG A 781 31.17 -14.48 4.50
N GLN A 782 30.88 -14.74 3.22
CA GLN A 782 31.13 -13.78 2.15
C GLN A 782 30.34 -12.48 2.35
N LEU A 783 29.05 -12.58 2.67
CA LEU A 783 28.20 -11.43 2.96
C LEU A 783 28.75 -10.56 4.10
N LEU A 784 29.16 -11.19 5.20
CA LEU A 784 29.73 -10.47 6.34
C LEU A 784 31.09 -9.85 6.00
N TYR A 785 31.92 -10.55 5.22
CA TYR A 785 33.21 -10.04 4.77
C TYR A 785 33.05 -8.78 3.90
N ASP A 786 32.13 -8.81 2.94
CA ASP A 786 31.83 -7.68 2.05
C ASP A 786 31.24 -6.50 2.83
N ALA A 787 30.39 -6.75 3.83
CA ALA A 787 29.87 -5.73 4.73
C ALA A 787 31.01 -5.04 5.51
N ILE A 788 31.94 -5.81 6.07
CA ILE A 788 33.11 -5.27 6.78
C ILE A 788 34.04 -4.50 5.83
N LYS A 789 34.21 -4.95 4.58
CA LYS A 789 34.97 -4.24 3.54
C LYS A 789 34.33 -2.89 3.22
N HIS A 790 33.01 -2.84 3.05
CA HIS A 790 32.27 -1.59 2.84
C HIS A 790 32.36 -0.65 4.05
N GLN A 791 32.33 -1.19 5.27
CA GLN A 791 32.54 -0.41 6.48
C GLN A 791 33.98 0.12 6.65
N LYS A 792 34.97 -0.45 5.93
CA LYS A 792 36.33 0.11 5.91
C LYS A 792 36.40 1.35 5.01
N SER A 793 35.62 1.42 3.93
CA SER A 793 35.57 2.59 3.06
C SER A 793 34.76 3.74 3.66
N SER A 794 33.63 3.47 4.33
CA SER A 794 32.77 4.50 4.93
C SER A 794 32.90 4.63 6.45
N ASN A 795 32.96 5.87 6.96
CA ASN A 795 32.99 6.15 8.41
C ASN A 795 31.59 6.26 9.04
N PHE A 796 30.54 6.34 8.23
CA PHE A 796 29.17 6.62 8.69
C PHE A 796 28.39 5.36 9.12
N ILE A 797 29.00 4.18 8.98
CA ILE A 797 28.32 2.89 9.11
C ILE A 797 28.78 2.17 10.38
N ARG A 798 27.80 1.69 11.14
CA ARG A 798 28.01 0.69 12.21
C ARG A 798 27.36 -0.64 11.82
N ILE A 799 28.03 -1.75 12.13
CA ILE A 799 27.57 -3.10 11.76
C ILE A 799 27.23 -3.90 13.01
N GLY A 800 26.04 -4.47 13.06
CA GLY A 800 25.61 -5.52 13.98
C GLY A 800 25.48 -6.86 13.23
N MET A 801 25.60 -7.97 13.95
CA MET A 801 25.62 -9.32 13.37
C MET A 801 24.58 -10.21 14.06
N ILE A 802 23.67 -10.80 13.30
CA ILE A 802 22.66 -11.73 13.80
C ILE A 802 22.91 -13.08 13.12
N ASN A 803 23.14 -14.12 13.92
CA ASN A 803 23.41 -15.45 13.39
C ASN A 803 22.10 -16.20 13.15
N ASN A 804 21.88 -16.69 11.94
CA ASN A 804 20.74 -17.53 11.59
C ASN A 804 21.24 -18.88 11.05
N PRO A 805 21.51 -19.87 11.94
CA PRO A 805 22.05 -21.16 11.52
C PRO A 805 20.99 -21.97 10.75
N SER A 806 21.43 -22.67 9.70
CA SER A 806 20.55 -23.53 8.92
C SER A 806 20.25 -24.88 9.59
N GLU A 807 21.12 -25.30 10.50
CA GLU A 807 21.01 -26.53 11.29
C GLU A 807 20.80 -26.20 12.78
N ASP A 808 20.24 -27.13 13.55
CA ASP A 808 20.08 -26.93 14.98
C ASP A 808 21.45 -26.68 15.65
N PRO A 809 21.59 -25.60 16.44
CA PRO A 809 22.90 -25.15 16.89
C PRO A 809 23.48 -26.13 17.91
N ALA A 810 24.49 -26.89 17.49
CA ALA A 810 25.34 -27.70 18.35
C ALA A 810 26.70 -27.02 18.57
N ALA A 811 27.37 -27.34 19.69
CA ALA A 811 28.70 -26.82 20.02
C ALA A 811 29.76 -27.16 18.95
N GLU A 812 29.55 -28.23 18.18
CA GLU A 812 30.42 -28.72 17.10
C GLU A 812 30.16 -28.01 15.75
N ASN A 813 28.93 -27.56 15.48
CA ASN A 813 28.54 -27.02 14.17
C ASN A 813 28.62 -25.47 14.10
N THR A 814 28.73 -24.78 15.25
CA THR A 814 28.66 -23.30 15.35
C THR A 814 29.97 -22.65 15.81
N ILE A 815 31.10 -23.19 15.36
CA ILE A 815 32.44 -22.76 15.81
C ILE A 815 32.70 -21.31 15.43
N ILE A 816 32.32 -20.88 14.21
CA ILE A 816 32.61 -19.55 13.69
C ILE A 816 31.70 -18.51 14.35
N ALA A 817 30.40 -18.80 14.46
CA ALA A 817 29.45 -17.91 15.11
C ALA A 817 29.81 -17.65 16.58
N ARG A 818 30.23 -18.68 17.33
CA ARG A 818 30.69 -18.55 18.72
C ARG A 818 31.97 -17.73 18.82
N ALA A 819 32.92 -17.94 17.91
CA ALA A 819 34.16 -17.17 17.87
C ALA A 819 33.92 -15.68 17.61
N ILE A 820 32.97 -15.36 16.72
CA ILE A 820 32.57 -13.99 16.43
C ILE A 820 31.93 -13.36 17.68
N TRP A 821 31.00 -14.06 18.34
CA TRP A 821 30.34 -13.54 19.54
C TRP A 821 31.33 -13.34 20.70
N ALA A 822 32.19 -14.32 20.97
CA ALA A 822 33.23 -14.21 22.00
C ALA A 822 34.20 -13.05 21.71
N ALA A 823 34.54 -12.82 20.43
CA ALA A 823 35.38 -11.70 20.04
C ALA A 823 34.67 -10.34 20.26
N LEU A 824 33.37 -10.28 20.02
CA LEU A 824 32.57 -9.07 20.18
C LEU A 824 32.38 -8.66 21.65
N GLN A 825 32.26 -9.62 22.56
CA GLN A 825 32.09 -9.37 23.99
C GLN A 825 33.43 -9.08 24.70
N THR A 826 34.51 -9.74 24.31
CA THR A 826 35.78 -9.68 25.07
C THR A 826 36.78 -8.66 24.53
N GLN A 827 36.70 -8.27 23.26
CA GLN A 827 37.72 -7.45 22.60
C GLN A 827 37.24 -6.04 22.27
N THR A 828 38.19 -5.11 22.13
CA THR A 828 37.89 -3.78 21.57
C THR A 828 37.40 -3.90 20.12
N SER A 829 36.52 -3.00 19.67
CA SER A 829 35.90 -3.07 18.33
C SER A 829 36.89 -3.18 17.17
N ASN A 830 38.10 -2.60 17.30
CA ASN A 830 39.15 -2.71 16.28
C ASN A 830 39.81 -4.09 16.26
N ASN A 831 40.10 -4.66 17.43
CA ASN A 831 40.69 -5.99 17.55
C ASN A 831 39.69 -7.05 17.10
N ALA A 832 38.43 -6.94 17.54
CA ALA A 832 37.33 -7.78 17.08
C ALA A 832 37.18 -7.72 15.56
N LYS A 833 37.16 -6.51 14.96
CA LYS A 833 37.06 -6.34 13.51
C LYS A 833 38.20 -7.01 12.74
N ASN A 834 39.45 -6.85 13.19
CA ASN A 834 40.60 -7.43 12.50
C ASN A 834 40.62 -8.95 12.64
N PHE A 835 40.25 -9.47 13.82
CA PHE A 835 40.09 -10.90 14.07
C PHE A 835 39.00 -11.51 13.19
N ILE A 836 37.79 -10.92 13.20
CA ILE A 836 36.66 -11.39 12.39
C ILE A 836 36.99 -11.31 10.90
N THR A 837 37.65 -10.24 10.42
CA THR A 837 38.07 -10.17 9.00
C THR A 837 39.00 -11.33 8.63
N LYS A 838 39.92 -11.72 9.50
CA LYS A 838 40.82 -12.86 9.26
C LYS A 838 40.05 -14.18 9.25
N LEU A 839 39.14 -14.34 10.19
CA LEU A 839 38.35 -15.57 10.36
C LEU A 839 37.41 -15.83 9.17
N LEU A 840 36.85 -14.78 8.57
CA LEU A 840 35.91 -14.90 7.44
C LEU A 840 36.55 -15.22 6.10
N LYS A 841 37.89 -15.23 5.98
CA LYS A 841 38.56 -15.64 4.73
C LYS A 841 38.37 -17.13 4.51
N GLU A 842 38.02 -17.53 3.28
CA GLU A 842 37.75 -18.93 2.95
C GLU A 842 38.93 -19.87 3.26
N GLU A 843 40.16 -19.43 3.04
CA GLU A 843 41.37 -20.21 3.33
C GLU A 843 41.48 -20.53 4.84
N ASN A 844 41.24 -19.53 5.69
CA ASN A 844 41.35 -19.67 7.14
C ASN A 844 40.18 -20.46 7.72
N ALA A 845 38.98 -20.30 7.14
CA ALA A 845 37.81 -21.05 7.57
C ALA A 845 37.94 -22.55 7.23
N LYS A 846 38.53 -22.89 6.07
CA LYS A 846 38.89 -24.28 5.72
C LYS A 846 39.97 -24.86 6.65
N MET A 847 40.89 -24.04 7.16
CA MET A 847 41.88 -24.47 8.16
C MET A 847 41.23 -24.73 9.54
N LEU A 848 40.24 -23.92 9.92
CA LEU A 848 39.43 -24.14 11.13
C LEU A 848 38.60 -25.43 11.02
N GLU A 849 37.99 -25.69 9.86
CA GLU A 849 37.30 -26.97 9.57
C GLU A 849 38.27 -28.16 9.60
N ALA A 850 39.56 -27.95 9.31
CA ALA A 850 40.62 -28.96 9.38
C ALA A 850 41.22 -29.16 10.80
N GLY A 851 40.73 -28.45 11.82
CA GLY A 851 41.06 -28.66 13.23
C GLY A 851 42.18 -27.79 13.82
N THR A 852 42.52 -26.66 13.19
CA THR A 852 43.49 -25.69 13.74
C THR A 852 42.92 -24.96 14.97
N ASP A 853 43.75 -24.73 16.01
CA ASP A 853 43.33 -23.99 17.21
C ASP A 853 43.04 -22.52 16.86
N ILE A 854 41.90 -22.01 17.35
CA ILE A 854 41.37 -20.69 17.04
C ILE A 854 42.29 -19.56 17.54
N THR A 855 43.19 -19.87 18.48
CA THR A 855 44.18 -18.95 19.03
C THR A 855 45.30 -18.59 18.04
N GLU A 856 45.54 -19.39 17.00
CA GLU A 856 46.52 -19.08 15.94
C GLU A 856 46.08 -17.90 15.05
N PHE A 857 44.78 -17.60 15.01
CA PHE A 857 44.22 -16.47 14.25
C PHE A 857 44.21 -15.15 15.03
N ALA A 858 44.71 -15.14 16.27
CA ALA A 858 44.75 -13.97 17.13
C ALA A 858 45.51 -12.79 16.48
N VAL A 859 45.05 -11.57 16.78
CA VAL A 859 45.65 -10.32 16.31
C VAL A 859 46.38 -9.65 17.47
N GLY A 860 47.51 -8.97 17.20
CA GLY A 860 48.29 -8.28 18.22
C GLY A 860 47.43 -7.29 19.03
N GLY A 861 47.44 -7.44 20.35
CA GLY A 861 46.64 -6.63 21.29
C GLY A 861 45.32 -7.27 21.75
N MET A 862 45.02 -8.52 21.35
CA MET A 862 43.88 -9.27 21.88
C MET A 862 44.16 -9.83 23.29
N GLU A 863 43.14 -9.81 24.14
CA GLU A 863 43.15 -10.53 25.42
C GLU A 863 42.78 -12.00 25.19
N ILE A 864 43.78 -12.84 24.96
CA ILE A 864 43.59 -14.24 24.54
C ILE A 864 42.95 -15.10 25.65
N ASN A 865 43.27 -14.83 26.92
CA ASN A 865 42.77 -15.63 28.04
C ASN A 865 41.27 -15.41 28.28
N THR A 866 40.80 -14.16 28.24
CA THR A 866 39.37 -13.83 28.39
C THR A 866 38.57 -14.30 27.18
N PHE A 867 39.13 -14.15 25.98
CA PHE A 867 38.54 -14.70 24.75
C PHE A 867 38.37 -16.23 24.82
N LYS A 868 39.40 -16.96 25.24
CA LYS A 868 39.35 -18.43 25.33
C LYS A 868 38.32 -18.90 26.35
N MET A 869 38.23 -18.24 27.51
CA MET A 869 37.20 -18.52 28.51
C MET A 869 35.78 -18.27 27.97
N ALA A 870 35.56 -17.17 27.25
CA ALA A 870 34.26 -16.85 26.65
C ALA A 870 33.91 -17.78 25.47
N PHE A 871 34.90 -18.22 24.71
CA PHE A 871 34.72 -19.17 23.62
C PHE A 871 34.38 -20.58 24.13
N GLU A 872 35.04 -21.04 25.19
CA GLU A 872 34.80 -22.36 25.81
C GLU A 872 33.53 -22.40 26.67
N ALA A 873 32.92 -21.26 26.97
CA ALA A 873 31.64 -21.20 27.69
C ALA A 873 30.52 -21.86 26.85
N PRO A 874 29.67 -22.73 27.45
CA PRO A 874 28.63 -23.47 26.77
C PRO A 874 27.35 -22.63 26.51
N GLU A 875 27.48 -21.33 26.29
CA GLU A 875 26.33 -20.44 26.08
C GLU A 875 25.89 -20.48 24.61
N VAL A 876 25.04 -21.45 24.26
CA VAL A 876 24.38 -21.53 22.93
C VAL A 876 23.04 -20.76 22.93
N GLY A 877 22.58 -20.31 24.10
CA GLY A 877 21.30 -19.63 24.28
C GLY A 877 21.13 -18.39 23.39
N PHE A 878 22.19 -17.62 23.17
CA PHE A 878 22.11 -16.44 22.31
C PHE A 878 21.92 -16.78 20.82
N ILE A 879 22.48 -17.91 20.34
CA ILE A 879 22.31 -18.37 18.96
C ILE A 879 20.87 -18.83 18.75
N LEU A 880 20.31 -19.53 19.74
CA LEU A 880 18.90 -19.94 19.72
C LEU A 880 17.96 -18.73 19.72
N SER A 881 18.25 -17.70 20.52
CA SER A 881 17.49 -16.45 20.54
C SER A 881 17.58 -15.72 19.19
N HIS A 882 18.77 -15.62 18.58
CA HIS A 882 18.92 -15.05 17.23
C HIS A 882 18.16 -15.85 16.16
N ALA A 883 18.23 -17.19 16.20
CA ALA A 883 17.52 -18.06 15.29
C ALA A 883 15.99 -17.90 15.42
N VAL A 884 15.47 -17.80 16.65
CA VAL A 884 14.04 -17.56 16.91
C VAL A 884 13.60 -16.19 16.42
N TYR A 885 14.44 -15.16 16.51
CA TYR A 885 14.12 -13.83 15.99
C TYR A 885 14.11 -13.75 14.46
N CYS A 886 14.95 -14.55 13.80
CA CYS A 886 14.98 -14.60 12.34
C CYS A 886 13.84 -15.42 11.73
N ARG A 887 13.13 -16.23 12.52
CA ARG A 887 11.95 -17.00 12.13
C ARG A 887 10.69 -16.21 12.41
#